data_AF-A0A5C8K1K7-F1
#
_entry.id   AF-A0A5C8K1K7-F1
#
_cell.length_a   1.000
_cell.length_b   1.000
_cell.length_c   1.000
_cell.angle_alpha   90.00
_cell.angle_beta   90.00
_cell.angle_gamma   90.00
#
_symmetry.space_group_name_H-M   'P 1'
#
loop_
_entity.id
_entity.type
_entity.pdbx_description
1 polymer ?
#
loop_
_entity_poly.entity_id
_entity_poly.type
_entity_poly.pdbx_seq_one_letter_code
_entity_poly.pdbx_strand_id
1 'polypeptide(L)'
;MEKKNTLHNHGEKILEGGETSQQSRANKEKVKKWRGLKSFIPLILPSIALFFLLSYISIKNTIPSTVETSKPVSIIMYAYLMIALVSGFYLWLCMFKNKNLIRARLLMKLTIVSMLYLFFHFFINLSNHAGIETFELNYQFVKANMIGTNYGLLILLVGFVTLLTYFWQRISKKELALERLALPKLTDLHLMSAVLISLAFLDNLTTKLIWEPDFGPSSSRWIYRLVYNTTNNLILAREDFTRLFVDQLFVFLILLVACPLICRGLSLLIKNKTGFSLAFLSSFVLSVLTNYLIQDGITSGRLANTNIVTGAIAFQVLILILVAMLIYLLINRFVIATVVIVVLFGGFSFANAQKYSQREEPVYLSDVSWLKNPKTLFSFVDTKLLILGLVAIILLVVFAIFMSRKFYRGSLMGWKARVGSLVGIVLIMLPIGQNFSQFSETEKRVKVPILTYYMDLYNSDILWKGASYTAGTKSLSFSWMRQIFGGEMDKPAQYNKAKVQEVAKKYETLAAQINQTRTEKIEDQTVIYILSESLSNPNRLPDVTVSENPLPNIDAIKNSSTGGIMYSNGYGGGTANMEAQSLTGLPMANFNSNVAVVNADVLPHMDFIPSISNAFENKIAIHAQDASNYNRSLIYKKLGFQHFYALSNTAKSDLLTNQASLDGQVSDQQTYDDILEQINPKQSQFFSVMTMQNHMPYSAYSGDSTLTASANGFDAARNNLLQNYTRKINTTDKATQEFLNQLEKIDKKITVVFYGDHLPSIYTAENFQKSPITQYETDYFIWTNQGNASNSHENINSAEFTPKLLETQNAKVSPYEALLSQVMWNVPAEYNTPIGKTVKLDKSQEAILDDLKIIQYDLTSGQQYLDASSSFYKTK
;
A
#
# COMPACT_ATOMS: atom_id res chain seq x y z
N MET A 1 -78.07 -64.35 5.37
CA MET A 1 -77.56 -65.17 4.24
C MET A 1 -76.04 -65.07 4.33
N GLU A 2 -75.31 -66.12 4.72
CA GLU A 2 -75.11 -67.40 4.00
C GLU A 2 -74.42 -67.21 2.64
N LYS A 3 -73.35 -67.94 2.28
CA LYS A 3 -72.71 -69.11 2.94
C LYS A 3 -71.25 -69.26 2.48
N LYS A 4 -70.42 -69.93 3.30
CA LYS A 4 -69.35 -70.94 2.99
C LYS A 4 -68.59 -70.82 1.64
N ASN A 5 -67.26 -70.94 1.54
CA ASN A 5 -66.23 -71.77 2.22
C ASN A 5 -64.80 -71.20 1.84
N THR A 6 -63.59 -71.60 2.28
CA THR A 6 -63.03 -72.61 3.24
C THR A 6 -61.55 -72.29 3.58
N LEU A 7 -61.05 -72.87 4.70
CA LEU A 7 -59.78 -73.64 4.91
C LEU A 7 -58.60 -73.50 3.90
N HIS A 8 -57.29 -73.52 4.23
CA HIS A 8 -56.51 -73.53 5.50
C HIS A 8 -54.98 -73.52 5.17
N ASN A 9 -53.98 -73.38 6.07
CA ASN A 9 -53.93 -72.96 7.49
C ASN A 9 -52.52 -72.44 7.87
N HIS A 10 -52.44 -71.72 9.01
CA HIS A 10 -51.28 -71.48 9.93
C HIS A 10 -49.93 -70.92 9.40
N GLY A 11 -49.20 -70.10 10.17
CA GLY A 11 -49.54 -69.62 11.52
C GLY A 11 -48.61 -68.57 12.14
N GLU A 12 -48.94 -68.28 13.40
CA GLU A 12 -48.22 -67.49 14.42
C GLU A 12 -47.94 -65.98 14.22
N LYS A 13 -48.00 -65.28 15.35
CA LYS A 13 -47.63 -63.87 15.55
C LYS A 13 -46.23 -63.84 16.18
N ILE A 14 -45.48 -62.74 16.02
CA ILE A 14 -45.14 -61.82 17.13
C ILE A 14 -44.34 -60.60 16.64
N LEU A 15 -44.45 -59.55 17.45
CA LEU A 15 -43.86 -58.21 17.43
C LEU A 15 -42.46 -58.03 16.81
N GLU A 16 -42.37 -57.14 15.82
CA GLU A 16 -41.34 -56.09 15.66
C GLU A 16 -41.84 -55.13 14.54
N GLY A 17 -41.37 -53.89 14.34
CA GLY A 17 -40.31 -53.11 15.00
C GLY A 17 -40.07 -51.85 14.13
N GLY A 18 -40.29 -50.65 14.68
CA GLY A 18 -40.57 -49.44 13.87
C GLY A 18 -39.39 -48.70 13.21
N GLU A 19 -38.44 -49.36 12.56
CA GLU A 19 -37.18 -48.69 12.12
C GLU A 19 -37.09 -48.26 10.64
N THR A 20 -37.83 -48.89 9.72
CA THR A 20 -37.56 -48.79 8.27
C THR A 20 -37.77 -47.40 7.64
N SER A 21 -38.48 -46.49 8.31
CA SER A 21 -38.76 -45.14 7.78
C SER A 21 -37.57 -44.17 7.90
N GLN A 22 -36.79 -44.24 8.98
CA GLN A 22 -35.66 -43.33 9.20
C GLN A 22 -34.46 -43.71 8.34
N GLN A 23 -34.10 -45.01 8.27
CA GLN A 23 -33.03 -45.48 7.37
C GLN A 23 -33.34 -45.16 5.90
N SER A 24 -34.60 -45.28 5.46
CA SER A 24 -35.05 -44.88 4.12
C SER A 24 -34.82 -43.38 3.83
N ARG A 25 -35.10 -42.50 4.80
CA ARG A 25 -34.79 -41.06 4.69
C ARG A 25 -33.29 -40.78 4.71
N ALA A 26 -32.54 -41.40 5.63
CA ALA A 26 -31.09 -41.23 5.76
C ALA A 26 -30.33 -41.69 4.49
N ASN A 27 -30.73 -42.80 3.88
CA ASN A 27 -30.16 -43.23 2.58
C ASN A 27 -30.56 -42.28 1.45
N LYS A 28 -31.81 -41.79 1.40
CA LYS A 28 -32.21 -40.77 0.41
C LYS A 28 -31.42 -39.47 0.54
N GLU A 29 -31.01 -39.07 1.75
CA GLU A 29 -30.11 -37.94 1.97
C GLU A 29 -28.64 -38.25 1.62
N LYS A 30 -28.08 -39.41 2.04
CA LYS A 30 -26.73 -39.85 1.65
C LYS A 30 -26.58 -39.92 0.12
N VAL A 31 -27.56 -40.50 -0.57
CA VAL A 31 -27.62 -40.56 -2.05
C VAL A 31 -27.76 -39.17 -2.68
N LYS A 32 -28.48 -38.23 -2.05
CA LYS A 32 -28.50 -36.82 -2.48
C LYS A 32 -27.12 -36.17 -2.38
N LYS A 33 -26.39 -36.41 -1.27
CA LYS A 33 -25.02 -35.89 -1.03
C LYS A 33 -24.03 -36.40 -2.08
N TRP A 34 -24.06 -37.70 -2.39
CA TRP A 34 -23.18 -38.34 -3.37
C TRP A 34 -23.47 -38.00 -4.85
N ARG A 35 -24.65 -37.43 -5.17
CA ARG A 35 -24.94 -36.92 -6.52
C ARG A 35 -24.12 -35.68 -6.89
N GLY A 36 -23.59 -34.95 -5.91
CA GLY A 36 -22.73 -33.77 -6.15
C GLY A 36 -21.48 -34.11 -6.96
N LEU A 37 -20.59 -34.96 -6.42
CA LEU A 37 -19.36 -35.39 -7.12
C LEU A 37 -19.66 -36.06 -8.47
N LYS A 38 -20.68 -36.94 -8.53
CA LYS A 38 -21.07 -37.62 -9.79
C LYS A 38 -21.57 -36.66 -10.88
N SER A 39 -21.94 -35.43 -10.55
CA SER A 39 -22.27 -34.38 -11.54
C SER A 39 -21.07 -33.58 -12.03
N PHE A 40 -19.93 -33.64 -11.33
CA PHE A 40 -18.72 -32.87 -11.66
C PHE A 40 -17.74 -33.65 -12.56
N ILE A 41 -17.59 -34.96 -12.33
CA ILE A 41 -16.71 -35.85 -13.11
C ILE A 41 -16.89 -35.68 -14.65
N PRO A 42 -18.13 -35.59 -15.21
CA PRO A 42 -18.33 -35.43 -16.66
C PRO A 42 -17.83 -34.09 -17.24
N LEU A 43 -17.49 -33.10 -16.40
CA LEU A 43 -17.01 -31.78 -16.81
C LEU A 43 -15.48 -31.63 -16.74
N ILE A 44 -14.79 -32.59 -16.12
CA ILE A 44 -13.32 -32.58 -16.02
C ILE A 44 -12.69 -32.66 -17.42
N LEU A 45 -13.10 -33.62 -18.25
CA LEU A 45 -12.52 -33.82 -19.58
C LEU A 45 -12.79 -32.64 -20.55
N PRO A 46 -13.99 -32.03 -20.59
CA PRO A 46 -14.20 -30.74 -21.26
C PRO A 46 -13.33 -29.60 -20.74
N SER A 47 -13.07 -29.53 -19.43
CA SER A 47 -12.23 -28.46 -18.85
C SER A 47 -10.75 -28.63 -19.25
N ILE A 48 -10.25 -29.88 -19.27
CA ILE A 48 -8.90 -30.22 -19.76
C ILE A 48 -8.78 -29.89 -21.26
N ALA A 49 -9.78 -30.26 -22.07
CA ALA A 49 -9.79 -29.93 -23.49
C ALA A 49 -9.86 -28.41 -23.75
N LEU A 50 -10.62 -27.68 -22.93
CA LEU A 50 -10.69 -26.21 -23.02
C LEU A 50 -9.35 -25.57 -22.63
N PHE A 51 -8.66 -26.09 -21.62
CA PHE A 51 -7.31 -25.65 -21.27
C PHE A 51 -6.35 -25.82 -22.46
N PHE A 52 -6.15 -27.04 -22.97
CA PHE A 52 -5.18 -27.30 -24.04
C PHE A 52 -5.47 -26.53 -25.34
N LEU A 53 -6.75 -26.27 -25.66
CA LEU A 53 -7.11 -25.45 -26.81
C LEU A 53 -6.71 -23.98 -26.61
N LEU A 54 -7.02 -23.40 -25.44
CA LEU A 54 -6.77 -22.00 -25.15
C LEU A 54 -5.29 -21.72 -24.85
N SER A 55 -4.60 -22.62 -24.15
CA SER A 55 -3.17 -22.50 -23.85
C SER A 55 -2.31 -22.54 -25.12
N TYR A 56 -2.64 -23.40 -26.10
CA TYR A 56 -1.96 -23.37 -27.40
C TYR A 56 -2.10 -22.01 -28.09
N ILE A 57 -3.30 -21.42 -28.09
CA ILE A 57 -3.54 -20.09 -28.69
C ILE A 57 -2.79 -19.01 -27.89
N SER A 58 -2.84 -19.05 -26.56
CA SER A 58 -2.13 -18.11 -25.69
C SER A 58 -0.61 -18.17 -25.91
N ILE A 59 0.02 -19.35 -25.82
CA ILE A 59 1.47 -19.52 -26.08
C ILE A 59 1.84 -18.99 -27.47
N LYS A 60 1.05 -19.30 -28.51
CA LYS A 60 1.31 -18.78 -29.86
C LYS A 60 1.25 -17.25 -29.95
N ASN A 61 0.41 -16.60 -29.16
CA ASN A 61 0.30 -15.15 -29.10
C ASN A 61 1.33 -14.50 -28.16
N THR A 62 1.88 -15.25 -27.19
CA THR A 62 2.94 -14.79 -26.28
C THR A 62 4.30 -14.68 -26.98
N ILE A 63 4.60 -15.58 -27.92
CA ILE A 63 5.89 -15.62 -28.62
C ILE A 63 5.95 -14.50 -29.67
N PRO A 64 6.90 -13.55 -29.60
CA PRO A 64 7.06 -12.53 -30.64
C PRO A 64 7.40 -13.16 -31.99
N SER A 65 6.86 -12.60 -33.09
CA SER A 65 7.07 -13.12 -34.46
C SER A 65 8.52 -13.02 -34.96
N THR A 66 9.39 -12.35 -34.20
CA THR A 66 10.83 -12.21 -34.45
C THR A 66 11.69 -13.31 -33.82
N VAL A 67 11.12 -14.20 -32.97
CA VAL A 67 11.88 -15.25 -32.26
C VAL A 67 12.03 -16.49 -33.14
N GLU A 68 13.26 -16.81 -33.55
CA GLU A 68 13.54 -18.07 -34.25
C GLU A 68 13.45 -19.27 -33.30
N THR A 69 12.50 -20.18 -33.57
CA THR A 69 12.37 -21.45 -32.83
C THR A 69 13.22 -22.54 -33.47
N SER A 70 14.07 -23.23 -32.70
CA SER A 70 14.82 -24.39 -33.22
C SER A 70 13.92 -25.61 -33.44
N LYS A 71 14.42 -26.55 -34.25
CA LYS A 71 13.71 -27.78 -34.63
C LYS A 71 13.13 -28.58 -33.43
N PRO A 72 13.84 -28.76 -32.28
CA PRO A 72 13.23 -29.30 -31.05
C PRO A 72 12.03 -28.51 -30.52
N VAL A 73 12.12 -27.17 -30.43
CA VAL A 73 11.00 -26.29 -30.00
C VAL A 73 9.81 -26.49 -30.95
N SER A 74 10.06 -26.44 -32.26
CA SER A 74 9.01 -26.57 -33.28
C SER A 74 8.30 -27.93 -33.20
N ILE A 75 9.04 -29.03 -33.01
CA ILE A 75 8.46 -30.38 -32.85
C ILE A 75 7.48 -30.42 -31.66
N ILE A 76 7.85 -29.83 -30.52
CA ILE A 76 6.98 -29.78 -29.33
C ILE A 76 5.78 -28.85 -29.55
N MET A 77 5.95 -27.71 -30.25
CA MET A 77 4.83 -26.86 -30.63
C MET A 77 3.87 -27.53 -31.62
N TYR A 78 4.36 -28.39 -32.53
CA TYR A 78 3.51 -29.23 -33.40
C TYR A 78 2.77 -30.32 -32.60
N ALA A 79 3.43 -30.98 -31.65
CA ALA A 79 2.77 -31.93 -30.75
C ALA A 79 1.67 -31.24 -29.91
N TYR A 80 1.94 -30.03 -29.41
CA TYR A 80 0.98 -29.23 -28.65
C TYR A 80 -0.21 -28.76 -29.52
N LEU A 81 0.04 -28.38 -30.78
CA LEU A 81 -1.02 -28.12 -31.77
C LEU A 81 -1.90 -29.36 -31.99
N MET A 82 -1.33 -30.56 -32.11
CA MET A 82 -2.12 -31.78 -32.30
C MET A 82 -3.01 -32.08 -31.07
N ILE A 83 -2.50 -31.87 -29.85
CA ILE A 83 -3.30 -31.98 -28.62
C ILE A 83 -4.44 -30.93 -28.60
N ALA A 84 -4.16 -29.69 -29.01
CA ALA A 84 -5.16 -28.62 -29.11
C ALA A 84 -6.24 -28.90 -30.16
N LEU A 85 -5.87 -29.46 -31.32
CA LEU A 85 -6.81 -29.86 -32.39
C LEU A 85 -7.73 -31.01 -31.95
N VAL A 86 -7.17 -32.06 -31.32
CA VAL A 86 -7.94 -33.17 -30.75
C VAL A 86 -8.89 -32.67 -29.65
N SER A 87 -8.42 -31.73 -28.82
CA SER A 87 -9.22 -31.10 -27.77
C SER A 87 -10.36 -30.25 -28.33
N GLY A 88 -10.09 -29.45 -29.38
CA GLY A 88 -11.10 -28.68 -30.10
C GLY A 88 -12.17 -29.57 -30.75
N PHE A 89 -11.78 -30.69 -31.36
CA PHE A 89 -12.71 -31.68 -31.90
C PHE A 89 -13.57 -32.34 -30.81
N TYR A 90 -12.99 -32.68 -29.66
CA TYR A 90 -13.75 -33.19 -28.51
C TYR A 90 -14.76 -32.17 -27.97
N LEU A 91 -14.39 -30.89 -27.88
CA LEU A 91 -15.30 -29.80 -27.49
C LEU A 91 -16.42 -29.60 -28.52
N TRP A 92 -16.10 -29.68 -29.81
CA TRP A 92 -17.10 -29.64 -30.89
C TRP A 92 -18.10 -30.80 -30.79
N LEU A 93 -17.65 -32.02 -30.51
CA LEU A 93 -18.53 -33.17 -30.23
C LEU A 93 -19.39 -32.96 -28.97
N CYS A 94 -18.85 -32.36 -27.91
CA CYS A 94 -19.62 -31.98 -26.72
C CYS A 94 -20.71 -30.95 -27.05
N MET A 95 -20.40 -29.94 -27.86
CA MET A 95 -21.37 -28.95 -28.33
C MET A 95 -22.43 -29.59 -29.23
N PHE A 96 -22.04 -30.48 -30.14
CA PHE A 96 -22.95 -31.22 -31.03
C PHE A 96 -24.02 -32.00 -30.26
N LYS A 97 -23.63 -32.78 -29.25
CA LYS A 97 -24.57 -33.52 -28.38
C LYS A 97 -25.53 -32.61 -27.61
N ASN A 98 -25.13 -31.35 -27.41
CA ASN A 98 -25.90 -30.35 -26.67
C ASN A 98 -26.51 -29.26 -27.58
N LYS A 99 -26.62 -29.49 -28.89
CA LYS A 99 -27.18 -28.57 -29.92
C LYS A 99 -28.52 -27.92 -29.53
N ASN A 100 -29.34 -28.62 -28.74
CA ASN A 100 -30.65 -28.17 -28.28
C ASN A 100 -30.61 -27.03 -27.24
N LEU A 101 -29.43 -26.67 -26.71
CA LEU A 101 -29.22 -25.50 -25.83
C LEU A 101 -29.19 -24.17 -26.63
N ILE A 102 -28.72 -24.21 -27.88
CA ILE A 102 -28.49 -23.00 -28.68
C ILE A 102 -29.83 -22.42 -29.13
N ARG A 103 -30.25 -21.35 -28.45
CA ARG A 103 -31.53 -20.64 -28.61
C ARG A 103 -31.32 -19.16 -28.31
N ALA A 104 -32.23 -18.28 -28.76
CA ALA A 104 -32.15 -16.83 -28.52
C ALA A 104 -31.93 -16.45 -27.02
N ARG A 105 -32.58 -17.15 -26.08
CA ARG A 105 -32.39 -16.95 -24.63
C ARG A 105 -30.97 -17.29 -24.14
N LEU A 106 -30.22 -18.16 -24.82
CA LEU A 106 -28.83 -18.46 -24.51
C LEU A 106 -27.90 -17.41 -25.14
N LEU A 107 -28.13 -17.04 -26.40
CA LEU A 107 -27.40 -15.96 -27.07
C LEU A 107 -27.45 -14.66 -26.25
N MET A 108 -28.63 -14.23 -25.81
CA MET A 108 -28.83 -13.08 -24.93
C MET A 108 -28.00 -13.15 -23.64
N LYS A 109 -27.85 -14.35 -23.03
CA LYS A 109 -27.01 -14.52 -21.83
C LYS A 109 -25.53 -14.42 -22.13
N LEU A 110 -25.09 -14.94 -23.28
CA LEU A 110 -23.71 -14.82 -23.75
C LEU A 110 -23.36 -13.36 -24.04
N THR A 111 -24.27 -12.59 -24.64
CA THR A 111 -24.13 -11.14 -24.82
C THR A 111 -23.92 -10.42 -23.48
N ILE A 112 -24.77 -10.67 -22.48
CA ILE A 112 -24.64 -10.03 -21.15
C ILE A 112 -23.33 -10.42 -20.45
N VAL A 113 -22.89 -11.68 -20.55
CA VAL A 113 -21.60 -12.14 -20.00
C VAL A 113 -20.41 -11.48 -20.73
N SER A 114 -20.52 -11.30 -22.04
CA SER A 114 -19.48 -10.62 -22.84
C SER A 114 -19.42 -9.12 -22.51
N MET A 115 -20.57 -8.47 -22.31
CA MET A 115 -20.64 -7.08 -21.84
C MET A 115 -20.02 -6.91 -20.44
N LEU A 116 -20.20 -7.88 -19.54
CA LEU A 116 -19.58 -7.88 -18.22
C LEU A 116 -18.04 -8.06 -18.29
N TYR A 117 -17.55 -8.89 -19.22
CA TYR A 117 -16.11 -8.98 -19.52
C TYR A 117 -15.56 -7.67 -20.11
N LEU A 118 -16.27 -7.07 -21.06
CA LEU A 118 -15.86 -5.79 -21.67
C LEU A 118 -15.84 -4.64 -20.65
N PHE A 119 -16.78 -4.62 -19.69
CA PHE A 119 -16.77 -3.71 -18.54
C PHE A 119 -15.51 -3.90 -17.69
N PHE A 120 -15.16 -5.15 -17.35
CA PHE A 120 -13.92 -5.46 -16.64
C PHE A 120 -12.68 -4.99 -17.43
N HIS A 121 -12.56 -5.41 -18.69
CA HIS A 121 -11.43 -5.06 -19.55
C HIS A 121 -11.27 -3.54 -19.72
N PHE A 122 -12.38 -2.79 -19.83
CA PHE A 122 -12.37 -1.33 -19.85
C PHE A 122 -11.78 -0.74 -18.57
N PHE A 123 -12.29 -1.11 -17.39
CA PHE A 123 -11.81 -0.53 -16.12
C PHE A 123 -10.39 -0.94 -15.74
N ILE A 124 -9.92 -2.13 -16.16
CA ILE A 124 -8.50 -2.51 -15.98
C ILE A 124 -7.60 -1.68 -16.90
N ASN A 125 -7.97 -1.46 -18.17
CA ASN A 125 -7.21 -0.56 -19.04
C ASN A 125 -7.24 0.89 -18.56
N LEU A 126 -8.39 1.38 -18.07
CA LEU A 126 -8.52 2.72 -17.48
C LEU A 126 -7.61 2.85 -16.25
N SER A 127 -7.54 1.81 -15.40
CA SER A 127 -6.60 1.75 -14.28
C SER A 127 -5.13 1.75 -14.73
N ASN A 128 -4.78 1.06 -15.82
CA ASN A 128 -3.41 1.04 -16.38
C ASN A 128 -2.98 2.40 -16.97
N HIS A 129 -3.91 3.31 -17.29
CA HIS A 129 -3.62 4.65 -17.84
C HIS A 129 -3.91 5.77 -16.85
N ALA A 130 -4.30 5.44 -15.61
CA ALA A 130 -4.48 6.41 -14.53
C ALA A 130 -3.17 7.17 -14.31
N GLY A 131 -3.23 8.50 -14.31
CA GLY A 131 -2.06 9.37 -14.10
C GLY A 131 -1.13 9.57 -15.28
N ILE A 132 -1.37 8.99 -16.44
CA ILE A 132 -0.68 9.42 -17.66
C ILE A 132 -1.30 10.78 -18.05
N GLU A 133 -0.55 11.89 -17.97
CA GLU A 133 -1.09 13.24 -18.18
C GLU A 133 -1.56 13.46 -19.62
N THR A 134 -1.00 12.71 -20.57
CA THR A 134 -1.39 12.69 -21.98
C THR A 134 -2.54 11.73 -22.29
N PHE A 135 -3.12 11.06 -21.28
CA PHE A 135 -4.23 10.12 -21.49
C PHE A 135 -5.58 10.83 -21.58
N GLU A 136 -6.12 10.87 -22.80
CA GLU A 136 -7.53 11.21 -23.04
C GLU A 136 -8.38 9.96 -23.21
N LEU A 137 -9.56 9.93 -22.57
CA LEU A 137 -10.61 8.95 -22.83
C LEU A 137 -11.32 9.23 -24.17
N ASN A 138 -10.61 9.01 -25.27
CA ASN A 138 -11.07 9.31 -26.63
C ASN A 138 -11.42 8.05 -27.45
N TYR A 139 -11.95 8.27 -28.66
CA TYR A 139 -12.35 7.19 -29.57
C TYR A 139 -11.20 6.24 -29.93
N GLN A 140 -9.95 6.71 -30.02
CA GLN A 140 -8.82 5.84 -30.38
C GLN A 140 -8.44 4.91 -29.23
N PHE A 141 -8.48 5.35 -27.98
CA PHE A 141 -8.31 4.48 -26.80
C PHE A 141 -9.37 3.37 -26.77
N VAL A 142 -10.65 3.73 -26.92
CA VAL A 142 -11.76 2.76 -26.96
C VAL A 142 -11.60 1.81 -28.14
N LYS A 143 -11.20 2.32 -29.32
CA LYS A 143 -10.96 1.51 -30.52
C LYS A 143 -9.81 0.54 -30.35
N ALA A 144 -8.68 0.96 -29.78
CA ALA A 144 -7.50 0.13 -29.58
C ALA A 144 -7.76 -0.98 -28.54
N ASN A 145 -8.25 -0.60 -27.36
CA ASN A 145 -8.36 -1.51 -26.22
C ASN A 145 -9.67 -2.30 -26.18
N MET A 146 -10.81 -1.71 -26.56
CA MET A 146 -12.09 -2.44 -26.58
C MET A 146 -12.40 -3.08 -27.93
N ILE A 147 -12.27 -2.35 -29.04
CA ILE A 147 -12.85 -2.76 -30.33
C ILE A 147 -11.91 -3.69 -31.13
N GLY A 148 -10.63 -3.31 -31.28
CA GLY A 148 -9.72 -3.90 -32.26
C GLY A 148 -9.24 -5.32 -31.96
N THR A 149 -9.11 -5.69 -30.69
CA THR A 149 -8.51 -6.95 -30.25
C THR A 149 -9.55 -8.04 -29.95
N ASN A 150 -10.57 -7.71 -29.16
CA ASN A 150 -11.45 -8.70 -28.52
C ASN A 150 -12.73 -9.04 -29.31
N TYR A 151 -13.31 -8.08 -30.05
CA TYR A 151 -14.59 -8.34 -30.75
C TYR A 151 -14.46 -9.30 -31.93
N GLY A 152 -13.33 -9.30 -32.65
CA GLY A 152 -13.12 -10.21 -33.78
C GLY A 152 -13.24 -11.67 -33.36
N LEU A 153 -12.53 -12.06 -32.30
CA LEU A 153 -12.62 -13.40 -31.71
C LEU A 153 -14.02 -13.71 -31.19
N LEU A 154 -14.67 -12.80 -30.45
CA LEU A 154 -16.01 -13.03 -29.91
C LEU A 154 -17.05 -13.26 -31.02
N ILE A 155 -17.06 -12.39 -32.04
CA ILE A 155 -18.01 -12.44 -33.17
C ILE A 155 -17.76 -13.67 -34.03
N LEU A 156 -16.49 -13.99 -34.34
CA LEU A 156 -16.14 -15.19 -35.11
C LEU A 156 -16.52 -16.47 -34.34
N LEU A 157 -16.22 -16.58 -33.03
CA LEU A 157 -16.46 -17.79 -32.27
C LEU A 157 -17.97 -18.02 -32.04
N VAL A 158 -18.73 -16.99 -31.68
CA VAL A 158 -20.20 -17.09 -31.57
C VAL A 158 -20.85 -17.30 -32.94
N GLY A 159 -20.40 -16.60 -33.98
CA GLY A 159 -20.91 -16.71 -35.34
C GLY A 159 -20.67 -18.09 -35.95
N PHE A 160 -19.45 -18.61 -35.86
CA PHE A 160 -19.05 -19.94 -36.36
C PHE A 160 -19.81 -21.06 -35.67
N VAL A 161 -19.91 -21.04 -34.33
CA VAL A 161 -20.71 -22.02 -33.57
C VAL A 161 -22.19 -21.94 -33.95
N THR A 162 -22.73 -20.74 -34.16
CA THR A 162 -24.13 -20.54 -34.57
C THR A 162 -24.37 -21.05 -36.00
N LEU A 163 -23.49 -20.72 -36.95
CA LEU A 163 -23.57 -21.14 -38.35
C LEU A 163 -23.44 -22.66 -38.49
N LEU A 164 -22.41 -23.28 -37.89
CA LEU A 164 -22.24 -24.73 -37.89
C LEU A 164 -23.46 -25.44 -37.30
N THR A 165 -23.99 -24.94 -36.18
CA THR A 165 -25.18 -25.53 -35.56
C THR A 165 -26.41 -25.38 -36.46
N TYR A 166 -26.62 -24.20 -37.06
CA TYR A 166 -27.75 -23.90 -37.95
C TYR A 166 -27.74 -24.77 -39.23
N PHE A 167 -26.61 -24.85 -39.92
CA PHE A 167 -26.47 -25.71 -41.10
C PHE A 167 -26.63 -27.19 -40.73
N TRP A 168 -26.01 -27.66 -39.65
CA TRP A 168 -26.08 -29.08 -39.28
C TRP A 168 -27.45 -29.50 -38.72
N GLN A 169 -28.20 -28.59 -38.07
CA GLN A 169 -29.59 -28.83 -37.70
C GLN A 169 -30.49 -29.11 -38.93
N ARG A 170 -30.17 -28.53 -40.10
CA ARG A 170 -30.89 -28.81 -41.36
C ARG A 170 -30.47 -30.12 -42.03
N ILE A 171 -29.22 -30.55 -41.86
CA ILE A 171 -28.67 -31.78 -42.46
C ILE A 171 -29.04 -33.04 -41.66
N SER A 172 -29.06 -32.95 -40.32
CA SER A 172 -29.16 -34.10 -39.42
C SER A 172 -30.60 -34.59 -39.18
N LYS A 173 -31.30 -35.07 -40.22
CA LYS A 173 -32.58 -35.81 -40.07
C LYS A 173 -32.42 -37.29 -39.67
N LYS A 174 -31.22 -37.88 -39.82
CA LYS A 174 -30.91 -39.21 -39.28
C LYS A 174 -30.25 -39.08 -37.90
N GLU A 175 -30.59 -39.98 -36.99
CA GLU A 175 -29.85 -40.17 -35.74
C GLU A 175 -28.47 -40.76 -36.06
N LEU A 176 -27.42 -39.97 -35.91
CA LEU A 176 -26.06 -40.49 -35.96
C LEU A 176 -25.74 -41.30 -34.70
N ALA A 177 -24.93 -42.34 -34.83
CA ALA A 177 -24.46 -43.17 -33.72
C ALA A 177 -23.69 -42.40 -32.62
N LEU A 178 -23.41 -41.11 -32.83
CA LEU A 178 -22.83 -40.17 -31.86
C LEU A 178 -23.64 -40.06 -30.55
N GLU A 179 -24.94 -40.37 -30.54
CA GLU A 179 -25.72 -40.44 -29.29
C GLU A 179 -25.19 -41.52 -28.33
N ARG A 180 -24.59 -42.60 -28.87
CA ARG A 180 -23.98 -43.70 -28.12
C ARG A 180 -22.64 -43.33 -27.48
N LEU A 181 -22.03 -42.19 -27.86
CA LEU A 181 -20.79 -41.71 -27.23
C LEU A 181 -21.06 -41.18 -25.82
N ALA A 182 -20.17 -41.51 -24.87
CA ALA A 182 -20.23 -41.12 -23.46
C ALA A 182 -19.94 -39.62 -23.18
N LEU A 183 -20.20 -38.75 -24.16
CA LEU A 183 -20.06 -37.30 -24.06
C LEU A 183 -21.04 -36.68 -23.04
N PRO A 184 -20.64 -35.64 -22.30
CA PRO A 184 -21.42 -35.05 -21.20
C PRO A 184 -22.64 -34.25 -21.67
N LYS A 185 -23.62 -34.10 -20.76
CA LYS A 185 -24.73 -33.14 -20.91
C LYS A 185 -24.33 -31.80 -20.30
N LEU A 186 -24.40 -30.74 -21.09
CA LEU A 186 -24.03 -29.38 -20.73
C LEU A 186 -25.27 -28.57 -20.30
N THR A 187 -25.04 -27.35 -19.82
CA THR A 187 -26.08 -26.38 -19.44
C THR A 187 -25.70 -24.99 -19.90
N ASP A 188 -26.66 -24.06 -19.94
CA ASP A 188 -26.44 -22.63 -20.17
C ASP A 188 -25.26 -22.09 -19.33
N LEU A 189 -25.18 -22.49 -18.05
CA LEU A 189 -24.13 -22.04 -17.14
C LEU A 189 -22.75 -22.54 -17.59
N HIS A 190 -22.64 -23.76 -18.11
CA HIS A 190 -21.35 -24.30 -18.57
C HIS A 190 -20.88 -23.55 -19.82
N LEU A 191 -21.78 -23.23 -20.77
CA LEU A 191 -21.40 -22.47 -21.97
C LEU A 191 -21.06 -21.00 -21.64
N MET A 192 -21.86 -20.34 -20.78
CA MET A 192 -21.56 -19.00 -20.28
C MET A 192 -20.20 -18.94 -19.59
N SER A 193 -19.87 -19.95 -18.77
CA SER A 193 -18.57 -20.03 -18.09
C SER A 193 -17.44 -20.28 -19.08
N ALA A 194 -17.61 -21.20 -20.04
CA ALA A 194 -16.60 -21.49 -21.04
C ALA A 194 -16.25 -20.26 -21.90
N VAL A 195 -17.26 -19.51 -22.36
CA VAL A 195 -17.04 -18.26 -23.13
C VAL A 195 -16.33 -17.21 -22.27
N LEU A 196 -16.71 -17.04 -21.00
CA LEU A 196 -16.04 -16.09 -20.10
C LEU A 196 -14.59 -16.50 -19.78
N ILE A 197 -14.31 -17.80 -19.64
CA ILE A 197 -12.95 -18.33 -19.49
C ILE A 197 -12.15 -18.07 -20.77
N SER A 198 -12.70 -18.37 -21.96
CA SER A 198 -12.01 -18.11 -23.24
C SER A 198 -11.68 -16.64 -23.46
N LEU A 199 -12.58 -15.72 -23.07
CA LEU A 199 -12.34 -14.28 -23.14
C LEU A 199 -11.22 -13.86 -22.19
N ALA A 200 -11.36 -14.15 -20.89
CA ALA A 200 -10.38 -13.72 -19.89
C ALA A 200 -9.01 -14.40 -20.04
N PHE A 201 -8.95 -15.62 -20.57
CA PHE A 201 -7.69 -16.37 -20.73
C PHE A 201 -6.91 -15.96 -21.98
N LEU A 202 -7.59 -15.52 -23.05
CA LEU A 202 -6.95 -15.03 -24.28
C LEU A 202 -6.75 -13.51 -24.29
N ASP A 203 -7.12 -12.82 -23.20
CA ASP A 203 -6.90 -11.39 -22.99
C ASP A 203 -5.40 -11.07 -22.99
N ASN A 204 -5.00 -10.00 -23.69
CA ASN A 204 -3.64 -9.48 -23.64
C ASN A 204 -3.20 -9.08 -22.22
N LEU A 205 -4.14 -8.66 -21.37
CA LEU A 205 -3.89 -8.39 -19.95
C LEU A 205 -3.47 -9.67 -19.19
N THR A 206 -4.06 -10.82 -19.54
CA THR A 206 -3.67 -12.13 -18.98
C THR A 206 -2.36 -12.64 -19.58
N THR A 207 -2.11 -12.40 -20.87
CA THR A 207 -0.79 -12.68 -21.48
C THR A 207 0.31 -11.91 -20.76
N LYS A 208 0.16 -10.59 -20.55
CA LYS A 208 1.12 -9.77 -19.78
C LYS A 208 1.34 -10.29 -18.36
N LEU A 209 0.26 -10.60 -17.64
CA LEU A 209 0.32 -11.12 -16.26
C LEU A 209 1.12 -12.43 -16.14
N ILE A 210 1.17 -13.22 -17.21
CA ILE A 210 1.92 -14.48 -17.30
C ILE A 210 3.33 -14.26 -17.86
N TRP A 211 3.51 -13.28 -18.74
CA TRP A 211 4.72 -13.03 -19.54
C TRP A 211 4.86 -11.56 -19.94
N GLU A 212 5.92 -10.88 -19.47
CA GLU A 212 6.26 -9.55 -19.97
C GLU A 212 7.12 -9.65 -21.24
N PRO A 213 6.74 -9.05 -22.40
CA PRO A 213 7.39 -9.32 -23.69
C PRO A 213 8.88 -9.01 -23.79
N ASP A 214 9.38 -8.03 -23.03
CA ASP A 214 10.67 -7.38 -23.25
C ASP A 214 11.91 -8.24 -22.87
N PHE A 215 11.70 -9.43 -22.31
CA PHE A 215 12.77 -10.36 -21.92
C PHE A 215 13.06 -11.48 -22.95
N GLY A 216 12.35 -11.49 -24.09
CA GLY A 216 12.42 -12.57 -25.08
C GLY A 216 13.79 -12.75 -25.78
N PRO A 217 14.29 -14.00 -25.96
CA PRO A 217 15.54 -14.27 -26.66
C PRO A 217 15.40 -14.16 -28.19
N SER A 218 16.42 -13.68 -28.88
CA SER A 218 16.44 -13.60 -30.36
C SER A 218 16.51 -14.97 -31.06
N SER A 219 16.97 -16.03 -30.37
CA SER A 219 16.90 -17.40 -30.89
C SER A 219 16.71 -18.42 -29.76
N SER A 220 15.82 -19.39 -29.96
CA SER A 220 15.45 -20.39 -28.96
C SER A 220 15.93 -21.79 -29.38
N ARG A 221 16.98 -22.31 -28.71
CA ARG A 221 17.64 -23.56 -29.14
C ARG A 221 17.07 -24.88 -28.61
N TRP A 222 16.26 -24.89 -27.54
CA TRP A 222 15.73 -26.14 -26.96
C TRP A 222 14.22 -26.14 -26.69
N ILE A 223 13.74 -25.57 -25.58
CA ILE A 223 12.30 -25.42 -25.22
C ILE A 223 12.11 -24.06 -24.48
N TYR A 224 12.61 -23.00 -25.12
CA TYR A 224 12.87 -21.66 -24.54
C TYR A 224 14.03 -21.65 -23.51
N ARG A 225 14.86 -20.60 -23.58
CA ARG A 225 16.01 -20.33 -22.70
C ARG A 225 16.37 -18.84 -22.82
N LEU A 226 16.87 -18.27 -21.74
CA LEU A 226 16.97 -16.83 -21.48
C LEU A 226 18.34 -16.22 -21.81
N VAL A 227 18.36 -14.89 -21.86
CA VAL A 227 19.54 -14.05 -22.08
C VAL A 227 20.10 -13.53 -20.75
N TYR A 228 21.39 -13.18 -20.73
CA TYR A 228 22.15 -12.69 -19.57
C TYR A 228 22.43 -11.19 -19.70
N ASN A 229 22.66 -10.50 -18.57
CA ASN A 229 23.38 -9.22 -18.60
C ASN A 229 24.89 -9.50 -18.73
N THR A 230 25.52 -8.93 -19.76
CA THR A 230 26.93 -9.14 -20.10
C THR A 230 27.94 -8.48 -19.16
N THR A 231 27.52 -7.58 -18.27
CA THR A 231 28.45 -6.87 -17.36
C THR A 231 28.81 -7.68 -16.11
N ASN A 232 27.84 -8.37 -15.48
CA ASN A 232 27.95 -8.82 -14.08
C ASN A 232 27.71 -10.33 -13.82
N ASN A 233 27.58 -11.19 -14.85
CA ASN A 233 27.46 -12.66 -14.73
C ASN A 233 26.32 -13.23 -13.84
N LEU A 234 25.30 -12.44 -13.50
CA LEU A 234 24.12 -12.88 -12.74
C LEU A 234 23.06 -13.55 -13.64
N ILE A 235 22.32 -14.52 -13.05
CA ILE A 235 21.22 -15.24 -13.71
C ILE A 235 19.90 -14.51 -13.45
N LEU A 236 19.19 -14.08 -14.48
CA LEU A 236 18.04 -13.18 -14.33
C LEU A 236 16.66 -13.86 -14.22
N ALA A 237 16.43 -15.04 -14.82
CA ALA A 237 15.19 -15.82 -14.64
C ALA A 237 15.35 -17.30 -15.08
N ARG A 238 14.24 -18.07 -15.04
CA ARG A 238 14.05 -19.34 -15.77
C ARG A 238 12.71 -19.35 -16.49
N GLU A 239 12.76 -19.43 -17.82
CA GLU A 239 11.61 -19.42 -18.74
C GLU A 239 11.67 -20.65 -19.64
N ASP A 240 11.72 -21.82 -18.99
CA ASP A 240 11.34 -23.07 -19.63
C ASP A 240 9.84 -23.00 -19.97
N PHE A 241 9.40 -23.63 -21.07
CA PHE A 241 7.97 -23.85 -21.38
C PHE A 241 7.16 -24.34 -20.17
N THR A 242 7.79 -25.10 -19.28
CA THR A 242 7.22 -25.57 -18.00
C THR A 242 6.70 -24.43 -17.12
N ARG A 243 7.43 -23.30 -17.01
CA ARG A 243 6.95 -22.13 -16.23
C ARG A 243 5.71 -21.54 -16.89
N LEU A 244 5.81 -21.21 -18.18
CA LEU A 244 4.71 -20.62 -18.96
C LEU A 244 3.44 -21.49 -18.89
N PHE A 245 3.59 -22.82 -18.99
CA PHE A 245 2.51 -23.79 -18.85
C PHE A 245 1.94 -23.85 -17.42
N VAL A 246 2.76 -23.72 -16.38
CA VAL A 246 2.32 -23.72 -14.96
C VAL A 246 1.59 -22.41 -14.61
N ASP A 247 2.13 -21.25 -15.01
CA ASP A 247 1.47 -19.95 -14.81
C ASP A 247 0.15 -19.89 -15.59
N GLN A 248 0.10 -20.39 -16.84
CA GLN A 248 -1.14 -20.59 -17.59
C GLN A 248 -2.12 -21.56 -16.90
N LEU A 249 -1.67 -22.72 -16.43
CA LEU A 249 -2.54 -23.69 -15.76
C LEU A 249 -3.11 -23.10 -14.45
N PHE A 250 -2.31 -22.33 -13.72
CA PHE A 250 -2.75 -21.63 -12.51
C PHE A 250 -3.84 -20.59 -12.80
N VAL A 251 -3.65 -19.73 -13.80
CA VAL A 251 -4.69 -18.78 -14.24
C VAL A 251 -5.94 -19.51 -14.74
N PHE A 252 -5.79 -20.58 -15.53
CA PHE A 252 -6.93 -21.36 -16.00
C PHE A 252 -7.72 -21.98 -14.83
N LEU A 253 -7.06 -22.50 -13.80
CA LEU A 253 -7.72 -23.04 -12.60
C LEU A 253 -8.45 -21.95 -11.80
N ILE A 254 -7.88 -20.74 -11.69
CA ILE A 254 -8.56 -19.58 -11.09
C ILE A 254 -9.83 -19.22 -11.88
N LEU A 255 -9.74 -19.10 -13.20
CA LEU A 255 -10.88 -18.79 -14.08
C LEU A 255 -11.94 -19.90 -14.06
N LEU A 256 -11.52 -21.17 -13.97
CA LEU A 256 -12.42 -22.33 -13.86
C LEU A 256 -13.24 -22.31 -12.56
N VAL A 257 -12.79 -21.62 -11.50
CA VAL A 257 -13.56 -21.37 -10.29
C VAL A 257 -14.35 -20.05 -10.38
N ALA A 258 -13.71 -18.95 -10.79
CA ALA A 258 -14.27 -17.60 -10.78
C ALA A 258 -15.39 -17.40 -11.82
N CYS A 259 -15.20 -17.86 -13.06
CA CYS A 259 -16.15 -17.62 -14.16
C CYS A 259 -17.51 -18.31 -13.93
N PRO A 260 -17.59 -19.57 -13.44
CA PRO A 260 -18.87 -20.16 -13.02
C PRO A 260 -19.54 -19.44 -11.85
N LEU A 261 -18.78 -18.86 -10.92
CA LEU A 261 -19.33 -18.05 -9.83
C LEU A 261 -19.92 -16.75 -10.37
N ILE A 262 -19.22 -16.03 -11.24
CA ILE A 262 -19.71 -14.82 -11.93
C ILE A 262 -21.01 -15.12 -12.71
N CYS A 263 -20.99 -16.13 -13.57
CA CYS A 263 -22.14 -16.52 -14.39
C CYS A 263 -23.33 -17.01 -13.55
N ARG A 264 -23.08 -17.67 -12.40
CA ARG A 264 -24.13 -18.05 -11.44
C ARG A 264 -24.64 -16.85 -10.65
N GLY A 265 -23.79 -15.89 -10.30
CA GLY A 265 -24.16 -14.62 -9.68
C GLY A 265 -25.11 -13.83 -10.55
N LEU A 266 -24.81 -13.69 -11.85
CA LEU A 266 -25.68 -13.05 -12.83
C LEU A 266 -27.04 -13.76 -12.92
N SER A 267 -27.02 -15.10 -12.89
CA SER A 267 -28.21 -15.95 -12.87
C SER A 267 -29.03 -15.86 -11.57
N LEU A 268 -28.46 -15.33 -10.48
CA LEU A 268 -29.15 -15.03 -9.21
C LEU A 268 -29.68 -13.59 -9.18
N LEU A 269 -28.90 -12.63 -9.67
CA LEU A 269 -29.25 -11.22 -9.85
C LEU A 269 -30.54 -11.08 -10.69
N ILE A 270 -30.55 -11.67 -11.89
CA ILE A 270 -31.72 -11.66 -12.82
C ILE A 270 -32.97 -12.31 -12.19
N LYS A 271 -32.80 -13.15 -11.15
CA LYS A 271 -33.91 -13.82 -10.45
C LYS A 271 -34.28 -13.16 -9.11
N ASN A 272 -33.65 -12.05 -8.73
CA ASN A 272 -33.78 -11.38 -7.43
C ASN A 272 -33.53 -12.31 -6.23
N LYS A 273 -32.59 -13.27 -6.35
CA LYS A 273 -32.25 -14.26 -5.32
C LYS A 273 -30.87 -14.02 -4.73
N THR A 274 -30.73 -14.22 -3.42
CA THR A 274 -29.44 -14.17 -2.73
C THR A 274 -28.61 -15.45 -2.90
N GLY A 275 -27.30 -15.36 -2.65
CA GLY A 275 -26.40 -16.51 -2.53
C GLY A 275 -24.92 -16.12 -2.65
N PHE A 276 -24.02 -17.03 -2.27
CA PHE A 276 -22.55 -16.84 -2.34
C PHE A 276 -22.08 -16.32 -3.71
N SER A 277 -22.57 -16.90 -4.81
CA SER A 277 -22.18 -16.48 -6.16
C SER A 277 -22.63 -15.06 -6.53
N LEU A 278 -23.70 -14.56 -5.92
CA LEU A 278 -24.11 -13.16 -6.10
C LEU A 278 -23.21 -12.22 -5.29
N ALA A 279 -22.86 -12.60 -4.05
CA ALA A 279 -21.88 -11.87 -3.25
C ALA A 279 -20.54 -11.75 -3.98
N PHE A 280 -20.02 -12.87 -4.51
CA PHE A 280 -18.78 -12.91 -5.29
C PHE A 280 -18.82 -12.02 -6.54
N LEU A 281 -19.91 -12.05 -7.32
CA LEU A 281 -20.10 -11.15 -8.46
C LEU A 281 -20.08 -9.68 -8.03
N SER A 282 -20.81 -9.32 -6.97
CA SER A 282 -20.86 -7.94 -6.49
C SER A 282 -19.53 -7.49 -5.90
N SER A 283 -18.80 -8.34 -5.17
CA SER A 283 -17.43 -8.06 -4.74
C SER A 283 -16.53 -7.80 -5.95
N PHE A 284 -16.52 -8.68 -6.95
CA PHE A 284 -15.68 -8.51 -8.15
C PHE A 284 -15.94 -7.17 -8.86
N VAL A 285 -17.20 -6.84 -9.14
CA VAL A 285 -17.56 -5.57 -9.83
C VAL A 285 -17.19 -4.35 -8.99
N LEU A 286 -17.47 -4.37 -7.68
CA LEU A 286 -17.14 -3.24 -6.79
C LEU A 286 -15.62 -3.08 -6.63
N SER A 287 -14.86 -4.17 -6.52
CA SER A 287 -13.40 -4.15 -6.38
C SER A 287 -12.70 -3.63 -7.65
N VAL A 288 -13.21 -3.93 -8.84
CA VAL A 288 -12.68 -3.40 -10.10
C VAL A 288 -12.93 -1.89 -10.22
N LEU A 289 -14.13 -1.42 -9.88
CA LEU A 289 -14.43 0.01 -9.81
C LEU A 289 -13.59 0.75 -8.75
N THR A 290 -13.46 0.15 -7.57
CA THR A 290 -12.70 0.73 -6.44
C THR A 290 -11.20 0.74 -6.73
N ASN A 291 -10.67 -0.27 -7.43
CA ASN A 291 -9.29 -0.24 -7.91
C ASN A 291 -9.06 0.99 -8.79
N TYR A 292 -9.90 1.22 -9.80
CA TYR A 292 -9.77 2.39 -10.66
C TYR A 292 -9.78 3.69 -9.83
N LEU A 293 -10.78 3.88 -8.96
CA LEU A 293 -10.87 5.08 -8.10
C LEU A 293 -9.70 5.25 -7.11
N ILE A 294 -9.02 4.16 -6.73
CA ILE A 294 -7.79 4.22 -5.92
C ILE A 294 -6.59 4.63 -6.78
N GLN A 295 -6.43 4.08 -7.98
CA GLN A 295 -5.30 4.43 -8.86
C GLN A 295 -5.42 5.88 -9.35
N ASP A 296 -6.59 6.26 -9.86
CA ASP A 296 -6.93 7.62 -10.30
C ASP A 296 -6.61 8.67 -9.21
N GLY A 297 -6.86 8.32 -7.93
CA GLY A 297 -6.55 9.15 -6.78
C GLY A 297 -5.10 9.08 -6.24
N ILE A 298 -4.22 8.23 -6.77
CA ILE A 298 -2.80 8.10 -6.35
C ILE A 298 -1.82 8.58 -7.43
N THR A 299 -2.21 8.54 -8.69
CA THR A 299 -1.29 8.78 -9.82
C THR A 299 -1.33 10.22 -10.35
N SER A 300 -1.84 11.17 -9.56
CA SER A 300 -1.72 12.61 -9.82
C SER A 300 -0.39 13.15 -9.26
N GLY A 301 -0.02 14.40 -9.58
CA GLY A 301 1.20 15.03 -9.04
C GLY A 301 2.49 14.29 -9.45
N ARG A 302 3.45 14.14 -8.53
CA ARG A 302 4.79 13.56 -8.78
C ARG A 302 4.80 12.09 -9.25
N LEU A 303 3.68 11.37 -9.19
CA LEU A 303 3.53 10.03 -9.79
C LEU A 303 2.90 10.05 -11.20
N ALA A 304 2.65 11.23 -11.76
CA ALA A 304 2.26 11.39 -13.16
C ALA A 304 3.22 10.64 -14.10
N ASN A 305 2.64 9.99 -15.11
CA ASN A 305 3.32 9.19 -16.14
C ASN A 305 4.15 8.01 -15.59
N THR A 306 3.98 7.60 -14.33
CA THR A 306 4.62 6.38 -13.79
C THR A 306 3.81 5.13 -14.14
N ASN A 307 4.47 4.10 -14.68
CA ASN A 307 3.80 2.85 -15.06
C ASN A 307 3.48 1.98 -13.84
N ILE A 308 2.24 1.48 -13.77
CA ILE A 308 1.82 0.47 -12.80
C ILE A 308 2.47 -0.89 -13.14
N VAL A 309 2.99 -1.58 -12.12
CA VAL A 309 3.66 -2.88 -12.27
C VAL A 309 2.67 -3.97 -12.65
N THR A 310 3.03 -4.78 -13.65
CA THR A 310 2.28 -5.97 -14.06
C THR A 310 1.97 -6.88 -12.87
N GLY A 311 0.67 -7.06 -12.60
CA GLY A 311 0.14 -7.80 -11.45
C GLY A 311 -0.45 -6.94 -10.32
N ALA A 312 -0.06 -5.66 -10.20
CA ALA A 312 -0.49 -4.79 -9.10
C ALA A 312 -2.02 -4.62 -9.02
N ILE A 313 -2.67 -4.35 -10.16
CA ILE A 313 -4.14 -4.25 -10.23
C ILE A 313 -4.82 -5.59 -9.91
N ALA A 314 -4.28 -6.71 -10.38
CA ALA A 314 -4.85 -8.04 -10.09
C ALA A 314 -4.76 -8.36 -8.58
N PHE A 315 -3.67 -7.94 -7.94
CA PHE A 315 -3.47 -8.06 -6.50
C PHE A 315 -4.41 -7.14 -5.69
N GLN A 316 -4.49 -5.86 -6.04
CA GLN A 316 -5.42 -4.89 -5.43
C GLN A 316 -6.88 -5.37 -5.53
N VAL A 317 -7.31 -5.82 -6.72
CA VAL A 317 -8.66 -6.35 -6.93
C VAL A 317 -8.90 -7.63 -6.12
N LEU A 318 -7.91 -8.53 -6.00
CA LEU A 318 -8.01 -9.73 -5.14
C LEU A 318 -8.21 -9.36 -3.66
N ILE A 319 -7.38 -8.47 -3.11
CA ILE A 319 -7.48 -8.05 -1.70
C ILE A 319 -8.82 -7.35 -1.44
N LEU A 320 -9.26 -6.45 -2.32
CA LEU A 320 -10.57 -5.81 -2.23
C LEU A 320 -11.73 -6.83 -2.32
N ILE A 321 -11.62 -7.89 -3.13
CA ILE A 321 -12.64 -8.95 -3.20
C ILE A 321 -12.72 -9.70 -1.86
N LEU A 322 -11.58 -10.00 -1.23
CA LEU A 322 -11.54 -10.68 0.07
C LEU A 322 -12.17 -9.83 1.18
N VAL A 323 -11.87 -8.52 1.22
CA VAL A 323 -12.48 -7.56 2.16
C VAL A 323 -13.99 -7.44 1.93
N ALA A 324 -14.43 -7.24 0.68
CA ALA A 324 -15.86 -7.18 0.34
C ALA A 324 -16.60 -8.48 0.69
N MET A 325 -15.98 -9.65 0.44
CA MET A 325 -16.51 -10.94 0.86
C MET A 325 -16.60 -11.07 2.38
N LEU A 326 -15.61 -10.59 3.15
CA LEU A 326 -15.66 -10.58 4.61
C LEU A 326 -16.84 -9.74 5.12
N ILE A 327 -17.09 -8.56 4.54
CA ILE A 327 -18.23 -7.70 4.88
C ILE A 327 -19.57 -8.42 4.58
N TYR A 328 -19.69 -9.06 3.41
CA TYR A 328 -20.86 -9.90 3.09
C TYR A 328 -21.05 -11.07 4.08
N LEU A 329 -19.96 -11.65 4.58
CA LEU A 329 -20.00 -12.74 5.55
C LEU A 329 -20.40 -12.29 6.94
N LEU A 330 -19.91 -11.15 7.41
CA LEU A 330 -20.26 -10.56 8.71
C LEU A 330 -21.75 -10.16 8.74
N ILE A 331 -22.18 -9.28 7.82
CA ILE A 331 -23.53 -8.72 7.80
C ILE A 331 -24.58 -9.75 7.34
N ASN A 332 -24.24 -10.66 6.45
CA ASN A 332 -25.11 -11.74 5.93
C ASN A 332 -26.48 -11.27 5.37
N ARG A 333 -26.61 -10.01 4.96
CA ARG A 333 -27.78 -9.42 4.30
C ARG A 333 -27.29 -8.72 3.04
N PHE A 334 -27.75 -9.15 1.85
CA PHE A 334 -27.17 -8.71 0.58
C PHE A 334 -27.15 -7.19 0.42
N VAL A 335 -28.33 -6.57 0.34
CA VAL A 335 -28.48 -5.12 0.06
C VAL A 335 -27.73 -4.26 1.09
N ILE A 336 -27.85 -4.58 2.38
CA ILE A 336 -27.21 -3.82 3.45
C ILE A 336 -25.68 -3.93 3.35
N ALA A 337 -25.15 -5.14 3.13
CA ALA A 337 -23.72 -5.34 2.93
C ALA A 337 -23.20 -4.66 1.66
N THR A 338 -23.93 -4.71 0.54
CA THR A 338 -23.57 -3.99 -0.69
C THR A 338 -23.47 -2.48 -0.44
N VAL A 339 -24.43 -1.90 0.28
CA VAL A 339 -24.41 -0.46 0.61
C VAL A 339 -23.28 -0.11 1.58
N VAL A 340 -23.00 -0.95 2.59
CA VAL A 340 -21.83 -0.75 3.47
C VAL A 340 -20.52 -0.84 2.68
N ILE A 341 -20.38 -1.78 1.73
CA ILE A 341 -19.20 -1.86 0.86
C ILE A 341 -19.08 -0.61 -0.02
N VAL A 342 -20.18 -0.14 -0.63
CA VAL A 342 -20.17 1.09 -1.47
C VAL A 342 -19.77 2.33 -0.65
N VAL A 343 -20.30 2.49 0.57
CA VAL A 343 -19.95 3.62 1.45
C VAL A 343 -18.50 3.53 1.93
N LEU A 344 -18.04 2.34 2.37
CA LEU A 344 -16.65 2.16 2.83
C LEU A 344 -15.64 2.32 1.69
N PHE A 345 -15.85 1.67 0.55
CA PHE A 345 -14.92 1.74 -0.58
C PHE A 345 -14.96 3.12 -1.26
N GLY A 346 -16.14 3.72 -1.46
CA GLY A 346 -16.24 5.06 -2.03
C GLY A 346 -15.69 6.14 -1.10
N GLY A 347 -15.99 6.08 0.19
CA GLY A 347 -15.43 6.98 1.20
C GLY A 347 -13.92 6.82 1.35
N PHE A 348 -13.41 5.57 1.26
CA PHE A 348 -11.98 5.29 1.24
C PHE A 348 -11.30 5.90 0.01
N SER A 349 -11.78 5.63 -1.21
CA SER A 349 -11.18 6.17 -2.44
C SER A 349 -11.19 7.70 -2.43
N PHE A 350 -12.27 8.32 -1.95
CA PHE A 350 -12.34 9.77 -1.79
C PHE A 350 -11.31 10.30 -0.78
N ALA A 351 -11.26 9.75 0.44
CA ALA A 351 -10.29 10.17 1.46
C ALA A 351 -8.83 9.98 0.99
N ASN A 352 -8.57 8.89 0.26
CA ASN A 352 -7.27 8.61 -0.34
C ASN A 352 -6.89 9.65 -1.41
N ALA A 353 -7.81 9.99 -2.32
CA ALA A 353 -7.58 11.03 -3.32
C ALA A 353 -7.38 12.43 -2.69
N GLN A 354 -8.09 12.75 -1.61
CA GLN A 354 -7.90 14.02 -0.88
C GLN A 354 -6.54 14.06 -0.15
N LYS A 355 -6.15 13.00 0.57
CA LYS A 355 -4.82 12.94 1.22
C LYS A 355 -3.71 13.03 0.17
N TYR A 356 -3.81 12.28 -0.92
CA TYR A 356 -2.80 12.24 -1.96
C TYR A 356 -2.66 13.61 -2.66
N SER A 357 -3.77 14.24 -3.05
CA SER A 357 -3.78 15.56 -3.66
C SER A 357 -3.21 16.68 -2.77
N GLN A 358 -3.06 16.44 -1.46
CA GLN A 358 -2.52 17.41 -0.51
C GLN A 358 -1.04 17.14 -0.14
N ARG A 359 -0.64 15.85 -0.06
CA ARG A 359 0.65 15.43 0.53
C ARG A 359 1.48 14.46 -0.32
N GLU A 360 1.02 14.08 -1.51
CA GLU A 360 1.59 12.99 -2.34
C GLU A 360 1.71 11.64 -1.59
N GLU A 361 0.86 11.44 -0.58
CA GLU A 361 0.75 10.23 0.24
C GLU A 361 -0.64 9.59 0.14
N PRO A 362 -0.73 8.26 -0.10
CA PRO A 362 -1.98 7.51 0.02
C PRO A 362 -2.33 7.25 1.49
N VAL A 363 -3.50 6.64 1.72
CA VAL A 363 -3.94 6.24 3.07
C VAL A 363 -3.29 4.91 3.50
N TYR A 364 -2.44 4.99 4.51
CA TYR A 364 -1.73 3.88 5.15
C TYR A 364 -2.57 3.24 6.27
N LEU A 365 -2.12 2.11 6.80
CA LEU A 365 -2.77 1.50 7.97
C LEU A 365 -2.57 2.33 9.25
N SER A 366 -1.46 3.06 9.35
CA SER A 366 -1.17 3.98 10.46
C SER A 366 -2.20 5.12 10.55
N ASP A 367 -2.78 5.55 9.42
CA ASP A 367 -3.83 6.57 9.35
C ASP A 367 -5.17 6.11 9.99
N VAL A 368 -5.35 4.82 10.28
CA VAL A 368 -6.50 4.30 11.06
C VAL A 368 -6.54 4.92 12.47
N SER A 369 -5.40 5.41 12.98
CA SER A 369 -5.36 6.23 14.21
C SER A 369 -6.24 7.47 14.13
N TRP A 370 -6.32 8.14 12.96
CA TRP A 370 -7.08 9.38 12.76
C TRP A 370 -8.60 9.16 12.78
N LEU A 371 -9.08 7.92 12.58
CA LEU A 371 -10.52 7.59 12.71
C LEU A 371 -11.06 7.78 14.14
N LYS A 372 -10.18 7.90 15.14
CA LYS A 372 -10.55 8.29 16.51
C LYS A 372 -10.97 9.76 16.59
N ASN A 373 -10.51 10.60 15.66
CA ASN A 373 -10.65 12.06 15.68
C ASN A 373 -11.36 12.58 14.42
N PRO A 374 -12.67 12.31 14.25
CA PRO A 374 -13.40 12.68 13.03
C PRO A 374 -13.40 14.19 12.77
N LYS A 375 -13.28 15.05 13.80
CA LYS A 375 -13.16 16.50 13.61
C LYS A 375 -11.93 16.85 12.76
N THR A 376 -10.77 16.31 13.14
CA THR A 376 -9.49 16.49 12.46
C THR A 376 -9.51 15.85 11.07
N LEU A 377 -10.12 14.67 10.92
CA LEU A 377 -10.29 14.01 9.63
C LEU A 377 -11.14 14.82 8.63
N PHE A 378 -12.20 15.48 9.11
CA PHE A 378 -13.12 16.24 8.24
C PHE A 378 -12.69 17.69 7.98
N SER A 379 -11.77 18.27 8.74
CA SER A 379 -11.25 19.62 8.44
C SER A 379 -10.47 19.74 7.13
N PHE A 380 -10.05 18.61 6.53
CA PHE A 380 -9.36 18.57 5.23
C PHE A 380 -10.30 18.57 4.01
N VAL A 381 -11.63 18.67 4.19
CA VAL A 381 -12.64 18.46 3.14
C VAL A 381 -13.65 19.62 3.08
N ASP A 382 -13.97 20.13 1.88
CA ASP A 382 -14.99 21.18 1.68
C ASP A 382 -16.36 20.73 2.25
N THR A 383 -16.95 21.56 3.10
CA THR A 383 -18.26 21.37 3.72
C THR A 383 -19.37 21.01 2.72
N LYS A 384 -19.32 21.51 1.48
CA LYS A 384 -20.25 21.13 0.40
C LYS A 384 -20.10 19.66 0.00
N LEU A 385 -18.87 19.15 -0.07
CA LEU A 385 -18.59 17.74 -0.36
C LEU A 385 -19.03 16.86 0.82
N LEU A 386 -18.84 17.31 2.06
CA LEU A 386 -19.35 16.62 3.25
C LEU A 386 -20.89 16.54 3.25
N ILE A 387 -21.58 17.64 2.93
CA ILE A 387 -23.05 17.67 2.81
C ILE A 387 -23.52 16.76 1.66
N LEU A 388 -22.88 16.83 0.49
CA LEU A 388 -23.20 15.97 -0.66
C LEU A 388 -23.01 14.48 -0.33
N GLY A 389 -21.92 14.13 0.35
CA GLY A 389 -21.64 12.78 0.85
C GLY A 389 -22.70 12.30 1.85
N LEU A 390 -23.11 13.16 2.79
CA LEU A 390 -24.17 12.84 3.75
C LEU A 390 -25.53 12.60 3.06
N VAL A 391 -25.89 13.44 2.08
CA VAL A 391 -27.11 13.26 1.26
C VAL A 391 -27.03 11.95 0.46
N ALA A 392 -25.88 11.64 -0.15
CA ALA A 392 -25.68 10.39 -0.87
C ALA A 392 -25.81 9.16 0.05
N ILE A 393 -25.26 9.21 1.27
CA ILE A 393 -25.41 8.16 2.28
C ILE A 393 -26.89 7.99 2.70
N ILE A 394 -27.62 9.09 2.94
CA ILE A 394 -29.05 9.04 3.27
C ILE A 394 -29.86 8.40 2.13
N LEU A 395 -29.61 8.81 0.89
CA LEU A 395 -30.25 8.22 -0.30
C LEU A 395 -29.92 6.73 -0.45
N LEU A 396 -28.66 6.33 -0.22
CA LEU A 396 -28.24 4.92 -0.22
C LEU A 396 -28.90 4.11 0.90
N VAL A 397 -29.12 4.68 2.09
CA VAL A 397 -29.84 4.03 3.20
C VAL A 397 -31.33 3.89 2.90
N VAL A 398 -31.99 4.92 2.36
CA VAL A 398 -33.39 4.84 1.91
C VAL A 398 -33.55 3.80 0.80
N PHE A 399 -32.64 3.79 -0.17
CA PHE A 399 -32.55 2.76 -1.21
C PHE A 399 -32.32 1.36 -0.61
N ALA A 400 -31.45 1.22 0.39
CA ALA A 400 -31.21 -0.04 1.08
C ALA A 400 -32.48 -0.58 1.76
N ILE A 401 -33.24 0.29 2.43
CA ILE A 401 -34.51 -0.05 3.09
C ILE A 401 -35.55 -0.46 2.05
N PHE A 402 -35.72 0.31 0.97
CA PHE A 402 -36.64 -0.02 -0.12
C PHE A 402 -36.27 -1.36 -0.79
N MET A 403 -35.02 -1.51 -1.19
CA MET A 403 -34.55 -2.70 -1.91
C MET A 403 -34.56 -3.95 -1.04
N SER A 404 -34.19 -3.87 0.25
CA SER A 404 -34.26 -5.03 1.16
C SER A 404 -35.70 -5.41 1.57
N ARG A 405 -36.63 -4.45 1.57
CA ARG A 405 -38.06 -4.72 1.75
C ARG A 405 -38.71 -5.31 0.48
N LYS A 406 -38.30 -4.88 -0.72
CA LYS A 406 -38.93 -5.29 -2.00
C LYS A 406 -38.27 -6.51 -2.67
N PHE A 407 -36.96 -6.66 -2.55
CA PHE A 407 -36.15 -7.70 -3.22
C PHE A 407 -35.13 -8.31 -2.23
N TYR A 408 -34.43 -9.39 -2.64
CA TYR A 408 -33.30 -10.00 -1.90
C TYR A 408 -33.54 -10.28 -0.40
N ARG A 409 -34.79 -10.52 0.00
CA ARG A 409 -35.21 -10.82 1.38
C ARG A 409 -34.50 -12.07 1.93
N GLY A 410 -34.28 -12.09 3.25
CA GLY A 410 -33.70 -13.24 3.96
C GLY A 410 -32.20 -13.08 4.26
N SER A 411 -31.52 -14.19 4.51
CA SER A 411 -30.06 -14.25 4.67
C SER A 411 -29.36 -14.40 3.31
N LEU A 412 -28.14 -13.89 3.20
CA LEU A 412 -27.29 -14.05 2.02
C LEU A 412 -26.71 -15.47 1.91
N MET A 413 -26.31 -16.05 3.03
CA MET A 413 -25.72 -17.39 3.13
C MET A 413 -26.19 -18.13 4.39
N GLY A 414 -26.38 -19.45 4.25
CA GLY A 414 -26.50 -20.35 5.40
C GLY A 414 -25.14 -20.60 6.07
N TRP A 415 -25.13 -21.01 7.35
CA TRP A 415 -23.91 -21.06 8.17
C TRP A 415 -22.77 -21.87 7.54
N LYS A 416 -23.06 -23.02 6.91
CA LYS A 416 -22.05 -23.87 6.24
C LYS A 416 -21.33 -23.15 5.10
N ALA A 417 -22.06 -22.30 4.36
CA ALA A 417 -21.46 -21.46 3.33
C ALA A 417 -20.69 -20.28 3.93
N ARG A 418 -21.13 -19.70 5.05
CA ARG A 418 -20.34 -18.66 5.76
C ARG A 418 -18.99 -19.20 6.23
N VAL A 419 -19.00 -20.32 6.95
CA VAL A 419 -17.77 -20.98 7.44
C VAL A 419 -16.87 -21.40 6.29
N GLY A 420 -17.40 -22.06 5.25
CA GLY A 420 -16.60 -22.44 4.07
C GLY A 420 -16.00 -21.25 3.33
N SER A 421 -16.68 -20.10 3.31
CA SER A 421 -16.13 -18.88 2.71
C SER A 421 -15.05 -18.24 3.58
N LEU A 422 -15.22 -18.23 4.90
CA LEU A 422 -14.21 -17.73 5.84
C LEU A 422 -12.93 -18.57 5.77
N VAL A 423 -13.06 -19.90 5.76
CA VAL A 423 -11.95 -20.82 5.53
C VAL A 423 -11.30 -20.56 4.16
N GLY A 424 -12.09 -20.30 3.11
CA GLY A 424 -11.57 -19.92 1.80
C GLY A 424 -10.75 -18.61 1.82
N ILE A 425 -11.22 -17.58 2.53
CA ILE A 425 -10.47 -16.32 2.71
C ILE A 425 -9.15 -16.58 3.46
N VAL A 426 -9.20 -17.35 4.57
CA VAL A 426 -8.00 -17.67 5.36
C VAL A 426 -6.99 -18.48 4.54
N LEU A 427 -7.43 -19.47 3.76
CA LEU A 427 -6.54 -20.27 2.89
C LEU A 427 -5.90 -19.45 1.75
N ILE A 428 -6.50 -18.33 1.34
CA ILE A 428 -5.88 -17.39 0.38
C ILE A 428 -4.96 -16.41 1.10
N MET A 429 -5.34 -15.91 2.28
CA MET A 429 -4.54 -14.94 3.04
C MET A 429 -3.29 -15.55 3.69
N LEU A 430 -3.29 -16.82 4.08
CA LEU A 430 -2.13 -17.49 4.69
C LEU A 430 -0.87 -17.46 3.79
N PRO A 431 -0.89 -17.93 2.52
CA PRO A 431 0.29 -17.87 1.65
C PRO A 431 0.66 -16.44 1.27
N ILE A 432 -0.28 -15.49 1.23
CA ILE A 432 0.01 -14.06 1.05
C ILE A 432 0.80 -13.55 2.27
N GLY A 433 0.25 -13.70 3.48
CA GLY A 433 0.88 -13.22 4.71
C GLY A 433 2.27 -13.80 4.93
N GLN A 434 2.46 -15.11 4.71
CA GLN A 434 3.79 -15.73 4.79
C GLN A 434 4.78 -15.14 3.77
N ASN A 435 4.35 -14.86 2.54
CA ASN A 435 5.22 -14.26 1.52
C ASN A 435 5.62 -12.82 1.88
N PHE A 436 4.73 -12.05 2.51
CA PHE A 436 5.02 -10.69 2.96
C PHE A 436 5.81 -10.63 4.28
N SER A 437 5.68 -11.63 5.18
CA SER A 437 6.51 -11.71 6.39
C SER A 437 7.92 -12.23 6.13
N GLN A 438 8.13 -12.95 5.04
CA GLN A 438 9.44 -13.41 4.57
C GLN A 438 9.90 -12.62 3.33
N PHE A 439 9.43 -11.36 3.17
CA PHE A 439 9.60 -10.57 1.95
C PHE A 439 11.06 -10.52 1.46
N SER A 440 11.97 -10.21 2.38
CA SER A 440 13.41 -10.05 2.17
C SER A 440 14.18 -11.38 2.22
N GLU A 441 13.61 -12.41 2.84
CA GLU A 441 14.17 -13.77 2.90
C GLU A 441 13.61 -14.65 1.77
N THR A 442 13.88 -14.23 0.53
CA THR A 442 13.17 -14.70 -0.67
C THR A 442 13.16 -16.22 -0.89
N GLU A 443 14.17 -16.94 -0.39
CA GLU A 443 14.26 -18.41 -0.47
C GLU A 443 13.31 -19.16 0.49
N LYS A 444 12.93 -18.56 1.62
CA LYS A 444 12.01 -19.19 2.60
C LYS A 444 10.55 -19.12 2.18
N ARG A 445 10.22 -18.15 1.31
CA ARG A 445 8.87 -17.87 0.81
C ARG A 445 8.26 -19.04 0.04
N VAL A 446 6.96 -19.28 0.24
CA VAL A 446 6.20 -20.26 -0.56
C VAL A 446 6.00 -19.74 -1.98
N LYS A 447 6.60 -20.43 -2.95
CA LYS A 447 6.58 -20.08 -4.38
C LYS A 447 5.17 -20.26 -4.98
N VAL A 448 4.36 -19.20 -4.89
CA VAL A 448 3.03 -19.12 -5.51
C VAL A 448 3.16 -18.54 -6.92
N PRO A 449 2.70 -19.25 -7.98
CA PRO A 449 2.71 -18.77 -9.36
C PRO A 449 2.09 -17.38 -9.52
N ILE A 450 2.69 -16.57 -10.39
CA ILE A 450 2.43 -15.12 -10.59
C ILE A 450 2.68 -14.24 -9.35
N LEU A 451 2.14 -14.57 -8.17
CA LEU A 451 2.23 -13.74 -6.96
C LEU A 451 3.67 -13.41 -6.58
N THR A 452 4.56 -14.41 -6.47
CA THR A 452 5.95 -14.14 -6.05
C THR A 452 6.74 -13.39 -7.10
N TYR A 453 6.46 -13.63 -8.39
CA TYR A 453 7.08 -12.89 -9.49
C TYR A 453 6.70 -11.40 -9.43
N TYR A 454 5.41 -11.08 -9.31
CA TYR A 454 4.92 -9.71 -9.12
C TYR A 454 5.50 -9.04 -7.84
N MET A 455 5.64 -9.81 -6.75
CA MET A 455 6.25 -9.30 -5.52
C MET A 455 7.72 -8.90 -5.70
N ASP A 456 8.47 -9.60 -6.56
CA ASP A 456 9.90 -9.34 -6.82
C ASP A 456 10.15 -8.31 -7.94
N LEU A 457 9.26 -8.24 -8.93
CA LEU A 457 9.40 -7.45 -10.16
C LEU A 457 9.68 -5.96 -9.87
N TYR A 458 10.80 -5.42 -10.39
CA TYR A 458 11.29 -4.04 -10.18
C TYR A 458 11.50 -3.60 -8.71
N ASN A 459 11.70 -4.53 -7.76
CA ASN A 459 11.92 -4.16 -6.35
C ASN A 459 13.13 -3.22 -6.14
N SER A 460 14.20 -3.42 -6.91
CA SER A 460 15.40 -2.56 -6.92
C SER A 460 15.12 -1.11 -7.32
N ASP A 461 14.05 -0.85 -8.07
CA ASP A 461 13.81 0.40 -8.80
C ASP A 461 12.62 1.19 -8.23
N ILE A 462 11.83 0.52 -7.39
CA ILE A 462 10.58 0.99 -6.78
C ILE A 462 10.73 1.17 -5.28
N LEU A 463 11.20 0.15 -4.56
CA LEU A 463 11.08 0.11 -3.09
C LEU A 463 11.95 1.14 -2.38
N TRP A 464 12.98 1.68 -3.03
CA TRP A 464 13.81 2.74 -2.46
C TRP A 464 13.17 4.12 -2.54
N LYS A 465 12.21 4.34 -3.46
CA LYS A 465 11.51 5.62 -3.67
C LYS A 465 10.40 5.87 -2.63
N GLY A 466 10.48 5.20 -1.48
CA GLY A 466 9.53 5.33 -0.37
C GLY A 466 8.19 4.61 -0.56
N ALA A 467 7.35 4.72 0.47
CA ALA A 467 6.07 4.03 0.57
C ALA A 467 5.03 4.55 -0.44
N SER A 468 5.00 5.85 -0.73
CA SER A 468 4.06 6.47 -1.68
C SER A 468 4.28 5.99 -3.12
N TYR A 469 5.53 6.03 -3.60
CA TYR A 469 5.89 5.54 -4.94
C TYR A 469 5.60 4.04 -5.06
N THR A 470 5.89 3.27 -4.00
CA THR A 470 5.57 1.84 -3.92
C THR A 470 4.06 1.59 -3.99
N ALA A 471 3.23 2.41 -3.34
CA ALA A 471 1.78 2.26 -3.32
C ALA A 471 1.12 2.62 -4.66
N GLY A 472 1.62 3.61 -5.41
CA GLY A 472 1.14 3.88 -6.77
C GLY A 472 1.54 2.76 -7.73
N THR A 473 2.84 2.46 -7.82
CA THR A 473 3.35 1.53 -8.84
C THR A 473 3.08 0.06 -8.54
N LYS A 474 3.19 -0.39 -7.28
CA LYS A 474 2.87 -1.78 -6.86
C LYS A 474 1.49 -1.92 -6.20
N SER A 475 0.59 -0.95 -6.31
CA SER A 475 -0.72 -0.87 -5.62
C SER A 475 -0.67 -0.69 -4.11
N LEU A 476 -1.67 0.02 -3.59
CA LEU A 476 -1.77 0.33 -2.16
C LEU A 476 -1.90 -0.92 -1.28
N SER A 477 -2.56 -1.98 -1.77
CA SER A 477 -2.65 -3.25 -1.05
C SER A 477 -1.30 -3.94 -0.86
N PHE A 478 -0.31 -3.70 -1.73
CA PHE A 478 1.04 -4.23 -1.54
C PHE A 478 1.74 -3.55 -0.36
N SER A 479 1.65 -2.22 -0.27
CA SER A 479 2.13 -1.45 0.88
C SER A 479 1.40 -1.87 2.16
N TRP A 480 0.07 -2.06 2.11
CA TRP A 480 -0.70 -2.59 3.24
C TRP A 480 -0.26 -4.00 3.67
N MET A 481 -0.04 -4.93 2.74
CA MET A 481 0.40 -6.29 3.14
C MET A 481 1.82 -6.27 3.71
N ARG A 482 2.72 -5.39 3.25
CA ARG A 482 4.01 -5.19 3.91
C ARG A 482 3.85 -4.54 5.30
N GLN A 483 2.90 -3.63 5.51
CA GLN A 483 2.61 -3.03 6.83
C GLN A 483 1.97 -4.03 7.82
N ILE A 484 1.18 -4.99 7.35
CA ILE A 484 0.53 -6.00 8.22
C ILE A 484 1.48 -7.16 8.57
N PHE A 485 2.37 -7.55 7.64
CA PHE A 485 3.14 -8.79 7.77
C PHE A 485 4.66 -8.62 7.74
N GLY A 486 5.19 -7.56 7.12
CA GLY A 486 6.63 -7.35 6.93
C GLY A 486 7.29 -6.72 8.15
N GLY A 487 8.59 -7.03 8.36
CA GLY A 487 9.39 -6.40 9.41
C GLY A 487 9.67 -4.92 9.14
N GLU A 488 9.94 -4.18 10.22
CA GLU A 488 10.27 -2.74 10.19
C GLU A 488 11.66 -2.50 9.59
N MET A 489 12.56 -3.46 9.76
CA MET A 489 13.95 -3.42 9.29
C MET A 489 14.44 -4.82 8.88
N ASP A 490 15.23 -4.88 7.81
CA ASP A 490 15.89 -6.11 7.37
C ASP A 490 17.02 -6.52 8.34
N LYS A 491 17.04 -7.80 8.70
CA LYS A 491 18.02 -8.35 9.65
C LYS A 491 19.46 -8.21 9.11
N PRO A 492 20.37 -7.51 9.80
CA PRO A 492 21.78 -7.46 9.41
C PRO A 492 22.43 -8.85 9.42
N ALA A 493 23.24 -9.15 8.41
CA ALA A 493 23.79 -10.50 8.20
C ALA A 493 24.64 -11.02 9.39
N GLN A 494 25.30 -10.12 10.11
CA GLN A 494 26.10 -10.45 11.30
C GLN A 494 25.29 -10.44 12.61
N TYR A 495 24.00 -10.08 12.60
CA TYR A 495 23.23 -9.86 13.83
C TYR A 495 23.08 -11.12 14.69
N ASN A 496 23.74 -11.07 15.85
CA ASN A 496 23.71 -12.04 16.94
C ASN A 496 24.20 -11.38 18.24
N LYS A 497 23.97 -12.02 19.39
CA LYS A 497 24.32 -11.46 20.72
C LYS A 497 25.80 -11.06 20.86
N ALA A 498 26.73 -11.86 20.36
CA ALA A 498 28.15 -11.57 20.49
C ALA A 498 28.56 -10.33 19.68
N LYS A 499 28.03 -10.17 18.46
CA LYS A 499 28.29 -8.97 17.64
C LYS A 499 27.65 -7.71 18.23
N VAL A 500 26.45 -7.80 18.82
CA VAL A 500 25.85 -6.65 19.52
C VAL A 500 26.72 -6.24 20.74
N GLN A 501 27.24 -7.20 21.50
CA GLN A 501 28.13 -6.93 22.64
C GLN A 501 29.52 -6.40 22.22
N GLU A 502 30.05 -6.86 21.08
CA GLU A 502 31.27 -6.33 20.45
C GLU A 502 31.10 -4.84 20.09
N VAL A 503 30.00 -4.51 19.39
CA VAL A 503 29.64 -3.13 19.02
C VAL A 503 29.47 -2.26 20.28
N ALA A 504 28.71 -2.74 21.27
CA ALA A 504 28.52 -2.00 22.52
C ALA A 504 29.86 -1.66 23.20
N LYS A 505 30.77 -2.63 23.30
CA LYS A 505 32.09 -2.45 23.93
C LYS A 505 33.03 -1.52 23.14
N LYS A 506 32.98 -1.57 21.80
CA LYS A 506 33.70 -0.62 20.92
C LYS A 506 33.33 0.82 21.27
N TYR A 507 32.03 1.12 21.32
CA TYR A 507 31.57 2.49 21.59
C TYR A 507 31.58 2.87 23.08
N GLU A 508 31.56 1.93 24.02
CA GLU A 508 31.89 2.22 25.43
C GLU A 508 33.32 2.75 25.57
N THR A 509 34.26 2.22 24.79
CA THR A 509 35.66 2.67 24.79
C THR A 509 35.78 4.05 24.15
N LEU A 510 35.06 4.30 23.05
CA LEU A 510 35.06 5.61 22.38
C LEU A 510 34.38 6.72 23.21
N ALA A 511 33.25 6.44 23.87
CA ALA A 511 32.62 7.41 24.78
C ALA A 511 33.55 7.77 25.94
N ALA A 512 34.28 6.79 26.49
CA ALA A 512 35.30 7.03 27.52
C ALA A 512 36.54 7.79 27.03
N GLN A 513 36.74 7.92 25.71
CA GLN A 513 37.76 8.79 25.10
C GLN A 513 37.21 10.20 24.86
N ILE A 514 36.01 10.33 24.29
CA ILE A 514 35.33 11.62 24.07
C ILE A 514 35.10 12.36 25.40
N ASN A 515 34.68 11.64 26.45
CA ASN A 515 34.41 12.22 27.78
C ASN A 515 35.67 12.59 28.58
N GLN A 516 36.87 12.55 27.98
CA GLN A 516 38.09 13.13 28.56
C GLN A 516 38.23 14.63 28.24
N THR A 517 37.59 15.11 27.17
CA THR A 517 37.58 16.53 26.78
C THR A 517 36.21 17.18 26.93
N ARG A 518 35.13 16.41 26.85
CA ARG A 518 33.76 16.86 27.15
C ARG A 518 33.56 17.02 28.65
N THR A 519 33.42 18.26 29.12
CA THR A 519 33.24 18.61 30.54
C THR A 519 31.78 18.75 30.93
N GLU A 520 30.94 19.21 30.01
CA GLU A 520 29.59 19.64 30.32
C GLU A 520 28.64 18.45 30.45
N LYS A 521 27.53 18.70 31.15
CA LYS A 521 26.37 17.83 31.22
C LYS A 521 25.24 18.43 30.39
N ILE A 522 24.40 17.58 29.82
CA ILE A 522 23.23 18.03 29.06
C ILE A 522 22.01 18.13 29.97
N GLU A 523 21.96 17.27 31.00
CA GLU A 523 20.95 17.25 32.06
C GLU A 523 20.99 18.46 33.00
N ASP A 524 22.08 19.23 33.01
CA ASP A 524 22.21 20.47 33.79
C ASP A 524 21.65 21.71 33.04
N GLN A 525 21.23 21.55 31.78
CA GLN A 525 20.74 22.62 30.90
C GLN A 525 19.21 22.54 30.72
N THR A 526 18.63 23.53 30.04
CA THR A 526 17.31 23.38 29.41
C THR A 526 17.50 23.30 27.89
N VAL A 527 16.88 22.31 27.26
CA VAL A 527 17.05 22.02 25.83
C VAL A 527 15.70 22.07 25.13
N ILE A 528 15.62 22.80 24.02
CA ILE A 528 14.37 23.08 23.30
C ILE A 528 14.53 22.63 21.85
N TYR A 529 13.90 21.52 21.47
CA TYR A 529 13.82 21.06 20.09
C TYR A 529 12.60 21.72 19.43
N ILE A 530 12.82 22.57 18.44
CA ILE A 530 11.78 23.25 17.67
C ILE A 530 11.79 22.73 16.24
N LEU A 531 10.81 21.90 15.93
CA LEU A 531 10.43 21.57 14.58
C LEU A 531 9.57 22.72 14.04
N SER A 532 10.14 23.48 13.10
CA SER A 532 9.48 24.56 12.38
C SER A 532 8.85 24.01 11.10
N GLU A 533 7.55 23.75 11.16
CA GLU A 533 6.76 23.10 10.09
C GLU A 533 7.04 23.69 8.69
N SER A 534 7.32 22.81 7.72
CA SER A 534 7.55 23.13 6.30
C SER A 534 8.64 24.18 6.00
N LEU A 535 9.51 24.55 6.95
CA LEU A 535 10.45 25.65 6.77
C LEU A 535 11.69 25.28 5.91
N SER A 536 11.84 25.97 4.78
CA SER A 536 13.02 25.91 3.91
C SER A 536 13.18 27.21 3.12
N ASN A 537 14.39 27.79 3.08
CA ASN A 537 14.66 29.03 2.36
C ASN A 537 14.45 28.85 0.83
N PRO A 538 13.43 29.49 0.21
CA PRO A 538 13.13 29.32 -1.22
C PRO A 538 14.27 29.80 -2.14
N ASN A 539 15.17 30.66 -1.65
CA ASN A 539 16.30 31.19 -2.43
C ASN A 539 17.37 30.13 -2.78
N ARG A 540 17.31 28.90 -2.21
CA ARG A 540 18.15 27.78 -2.66
C ARG A 540 17.73 27.21 -4.01
N LEU A 541 16.48 27.40 -4.44
CA LEU A 541 15.96 26.73 -5.64
C LEU A 541 16.24 27.58 -6.90
N PRO A 542 16.99 27.05 -7.90
CA PRO A 542 17.58 27.85 -8.97
C PRO A 542 16.59 28.41 -10.00
N ASP A 543 15.32 28.01 -9.92
CA ASP A 543 14.23 28.47 -10.79
C ASP A 543 13.17 29.26 -10.00
N VAL A 544 13.45 29.63 -8.75
CA VAL A 544 12.63 30.48 -7.89
C VAL A 544 13.22 31.90 -7.84
N THR A 545 12.37 32.91 -7.76
CA THR A 545 12.75 34.31 -7.55
C THR A 545 11.90 34.88 -6.43
N VAL A 546 12.54 35.53 -5.45
CA VAL A 546 11.90 36.28 -4.36
C VAL A 546 12.40 37.73 -4.40
N SER A 547 11.57 38.69 -4.01
CA SER A 547 11.94 40.12 -4.00
C SER A 547 13.09 40.45 -3.05
N GLU A 548 13.16 39.79 -1.89
CA GLU A 548 14.17 39.97 -0.84
C GLU A 548 14.39 38.63 -0.11
N ASN A 549 15.41 38.48 0.75
CA ASN A 549 15.55 37.26 1.56
C ASN A 549 14.37 37.15 2.55
N PRO A 550 13.58 36.06 2.58
CA PRO A 550 12.50 35.91 3.56
C PRO A 550 12.99 35.50 4.95
N LEU A 551 14.20 34.94 5.08
CA LEU A 551 14.75 34.42 6.34
C LEU A 551 16.03 35.15 6.84
N PRO A 552 16.10 36.50 6.84
CA PRO A 552 17.33 37.23 7.15
C PRO A 552 17.81 37.05 8.59
N ASN A 553 16.92 36.91 9.57
CA ASN A 553 17.31 36.72 10.96
C ASN A 553 17.76 35.27 11.19
N ILE A 554 17.03 34.28 10.66
CA ILE A 554 17.39 32.86 10.75
C ILE A 554 18.73 32.59 10.05
N ASP A 555 19.00 33.20 8.88
CA ASP A 555 20.31 33.09 8.24
C ASP A 555 21.43 33.77 9.06
N ALA A 556 21.16 34.89 9.74
CA ALA A 556 22.13 35.51 10.65
C ALA A 556 22.41 34.66 11.91
N ILE A 557 21.37 34.06 12.51
CA ILE A 557 21.48 33.13 13.63
C ILE A 557 22.30 31.90 13.22
N LYS A 558 21.99 31.29 12.07
CA LYS A 558 22.74 30.15 11.50
C LYS A 558 24.23 30.48 11.37
N ASN A 559 24.56 31.60 10.73
CA ASN A 559 25.95 32.03 10.48
C ASN A 559 26.75 32.45 11.73
N SER A 560 26.07 32.62 12.88
CA SER A 560 26.68 33.06 14.15
C SER A 560 26.69 31.98 15.24
N SER A 561 26.12 30.81 14.95
CA SER A 561 25.98 29.67 15.87
C SER A 561 26.52 28.38 15.22
N THR A 562 26.05 27.20 15.63
CA THR A 562 26.20 25.98 14.82
C THR A 562 24.97 25.91 13.93
N GLY A 563 25.11 25.74 12.61
CA GLY A 563 23.95 25.74 11.72
C GLY A 563 24.30 25.46 10.27
N GLY A 564 23.30 25.14 9.46
CA GLY A 564 23.53 24.69 8.08
C GLY A 564 22.26 24.18 7.43
N ILE A 565 22.41 23.15 6.61
CA ILE A 565 21.30 22.45 5.94
C ILE A 565 21.01 21.13 6.67
N MET A 566 19.73 20.90 6.99
CA MET A 566 19.26 19.57 7.35
C MET A 566 18.70 18.87 6.11
N TYR A 567 19.24 17.70 5.81
CA TYR A 567 18.67 16.76 4.87
C TYR A 567 17.48 16.02 5.49
N SER A 568 16.32 16.21 4.88
CA SER A 568 15.06 15.58 5.26
C SER A 568 14.88 14.19 4.65
N ASN A 569 14.04 13.36 5.28
CA ASN A 569 13.51 12.15 4.65
C ASN A 569 12.13 12.36 4.00
N GLY A 570 11.55 13.57 4.12
CA GLY A 570 10.22 13.93 3.64
C GLY A 570 10.21 15.06 2.60
N TYR A 571 9.05 15.23 1.95
CA TYR A 571 8.74 16.34 1.05
C TYR A 571 7.22 16.58 1.08
N GLY A 572 6.77 17.76 1.49
CA GLY A 572 5.34 18.06 1.64
C GLY A 572 4.62 17.23 2.72
N GLY A 573 5.37 16.53 3.56
CA GLY A 573 4.89 15.59 4.56
C GLY A 573 6.04 14.79 5.18
N GLY A 574 5.73 14.05 6.25
CA GLY A 574 6.68 13.19 6.97
C GLY A 574 7.16 13.73 8.32
N THR A 575 6.65 14.87 8.79
CA THR A 575 6.95 15.54 10.08
C THR A 575 7.32 14.59 11.24
N ALA A 576 6.47 13.61 11.53
CA ALA A 576 6.66 12.67 12.63
C ALA A 576 7.88 11.74 12.47
N ASN A 577 8.40 11.55 11.26
CA ASN A 577 9.63 10.80 11.01
C ASN A 577 10.87 11.65 11.33
N MET A 578 10.88 12.95 10.99
CA MET A 578 11.96 13.87 11.36
C MET A 578 11.96 14.14 12.87
N GLU A 579 10.78 14.30 13.47
CA GLU A 579 10.57 14.31 14.93
C GLU A 579 11.18 13.07 15.60
N ALA A 580 10.78 11.87 15.19
CA ALA A 580 11.31 10.61 15.73
C ALA A 580 12.83 10.49 15.57
N GLN A 581 13.37 10.86 14.41
CA GLN A 581 14.81 10.86 14.14
C GLN A 581 15.55 11.84 15.06
N SER A 582 15.05 13.07 15.21
CA SER A 582 15.65 14.08 16.10
C SER A 582 15.67 13.63 17.55
N LEU A 583 14.57 13.01 18.02
CA LEU A 583 14.45 12.55 19.40
C LEU A 583 15.30 11.32 19.67
N THR A 584 15.46 10.39 18.72
CA THR A 584 16.05 9.06 18.97
C THR A 584 17.45 8.84 18.41
N GLY A 585 17.81 9.47 17.29
CA GLY A 585 19.02 9.16 16.53
C GLY A 585 18.92 7.91 15.63
N LEU A 586 17.73 7.37 15.41
CA LEU A 586 17.52 6.19 14.53
C LEU A 586 17.13 6.62 13.10
N PRO A 587 18.05 6.60 12.12
CA PRO A 587 17.79 7.12 10.77
C PRO A 587 16.74 6.30 10.00
N MET A 588 15.93 7.00 9.21
CA MET A 588 14.86 6.42 8.40
C MET A 588 15.40 5.54 7.26
N ALA A 589 16.57 5.83 6.70
CA ALA A 589 17.18 5.05 5.62
C ALA A 589 17.58 3.61 6.01
N ASN A 590 17.64 3.29 7.30
CA ASN A 590 17.83 1.91 7.78
C ASN A 590 16.51 1.13 7.88
N PHE A 591 15.34 1.79 7.86
CA PHE A 591 14.05 1.11 7.90
C PHE A 591 13.61 0.61 6.52
N ASN A 592 12.81 -0.46 6.53
CA ASN A 592 12.19 -1.01 5.34
C ASN A 592 11.05 -0.08 4.89
N SER A 593 10.93 0.17 3.58
CA SER A 593 9.96 1.10 2.97
C SER A 593 8.47 0.69 3.04
N ASN A 594 8.10 -0.11 4.04
CA ASN A 594 6.74 -0.30 4.52
C ASN A 594 6.45 0.51 5.79
N VAL A 595 7.49 0.87 6.56
CA VAL A 595 7.42 1.94 7.55
C VAL A 595 7.09 3.23 6.79
N ALA A 596 5.96 3.85 7.15
CA ALA A 596 5.51 5.14 6.64
C ALA A 596 5.59 6.22 7.74
N VAL A 597 5.24 5.86 8.98
CA VAL A 597 5.26 6.75 10.14
C VAL A 597 5.93 6.06 11.32
N VAL A 598 7.17 6.44 11.65
CA VAL A 598 7.99 5.81 12.70
C VAL A 598 7.28 5.80 14.07
N ASN A 599 6.58 6.88 14.44
CA ASN A 599 5.77 6.99 15.67
C ASN A 599 4.56 6.02 15.74
N ALA A 600 4.13 5.43 14.63
CA ALA A 600 2.96 4.55 14.55
C ALA A 600 3.31 3.12 14.15
N ASP A 601 4.35 2.95 13.33
CA ASP A 601 4.74 1.67 12.74
C ASP A 601 5.92 1.01 13.47
N VAL A 602 6.73 1.77 14.24
CA VAL A 602 7.98 1.27 14.89
C VAL A 602 8.02 1.55 16.39
N LEU A 603 8.01 2.83 16.81
CA LEU A 603 8.18 3.21 18.22
C LEU A 603 7.15 2.55 19.19
N PRO A 604 5.91 2.21 18.78
CA PRO A 604 4.99 1.47 19.65
C PRO A 604 5.51 0.08 20.05
N HIS A 605 6.32 -0.59 19.23
CA HIS A 605 6.76 -1.98 19.43
C HIS A 605 8.09 -2.12 20.20
N MET A 606 8.96 -1.10 20.18
CA MET A 606 10.25 -1.12 20.89
C MET A 606 10.05 -1.12 22.41
N ASP A 607 10.53 -2.10 23.17
CA ASP A 607 10.34 -2.08 24.65
C ASP A 607 11.12 -0.96 25.34
N PHE A 608 12.21 -0.49 24.74
CA PHE A 608 12.93 0.73 25.11
C PHE A 608 13.16 1.61 23.87
N ILE A 609 12.90 2.92 24.01
CA ILE A 609 13.22 3.91 22.99
C ILE A 609 14.38 4.76 23.54
N PRO A 610 15.61 4.67 22.99
CA PRO A 610 16.67 5.62 23.35
C PRO A 610 16.31 7.00 22.79
N SER A 611 16.53 8.04 23.58
CA SER A 611 16.27 9.42 23.20
C SER A 611 17.11 10.40 24.01
N ILE A 612 17.46 11.54 23.42
CA ILE A 612 18.03 12.69 24.15
C ILE A 612 17.13 13.10 25.33
N SER A 613 15.81 12.94 25.19
CA SER A 613 14.85 13.20 26.26
C SER A 613 15.00 12.25 27.47
N ASN A 614 15.75 11.15 27.40
CA ASN A 614 16.01 10.28 28.55
C ASN A 614 16.99 10.89 29.56
N ALA A 615 17.79 11.89 29.19
CA ALA A 615 18.72 12.57 30.10
C ALA A 615 18.01 13.52 31.10
N PHE A 616 16.73 13.83 30.88
CA PHE A 616 15.99 14.85 31.63
C PHE A 616 14.90 14.27 32.51
N GLU A 617 14.69 14.84 33.70
CA GLU A 617 13.53 14.51 34.53
C GLU A 617 12.27 15.24 34.05
N ASN A 618 12.35 16.56 33.83
CA ASN A 618 11.22 17.39 33.41
C ASN A 618 11.14 17.44 31.88
N LYS A 619 10.03 16.98 31.29
CA LYS A 619 9.86 16.84 29.85
C LYS A 619 8.48 17.34 29.41
N ILE A 620 8.48 18.25 28.46
CA ILE A 620 7.28 18.95 27.97
C ILE A 620 7.20 18.81 26.45
N ALA A 621 6.06 18.38 25.95
CA ALA A 621 5.74 18.44 24.52
C ALA A 621 4.77 19.60 24.25
N ILE A 622 4.92 20.30 23.13
CA ILE A 622 4.02 21.39 22.72
C ILE A 622 3.70 21.22 21.23
N HIS A 623 2.41 21.08 20.91
CA HIS A 623 1.93 21.05 19.53
C HIS A 623 0.49 21.57 19.46
N ALA A 624 0.29 22.73 18.85
CA ALA A 624 -0.98 23.44 18.80
C ALA A 624 -2.00 22.82 17.80
N GLN A 625 -2.26 21.51 17.94
CA GLN A 625 -3.17 20.68 17.16
C GLN A 625 -3.72 19.53 18.05
N ASP A 626 -4.27 18.48 17.45
CA ASP A 626 -4.65 17.23 18.12
C ASP A 626 -3.42 16.43 18.59
N ALA A 627 -3.29 16.23 19.91
CA ALA A 627 -2.17 15.53 20.54
C ALA A 627 -1.99 14.09 20.05
N SER A 628 -3.04 13.48 19.49
CA SER A 628 -3.01 12.08 19.03
C SER A 628 -2.70 11.91 17.54
N ASN A 629 -2.50 13.03 16.82
CA ASN A 629 -1.92 13.03 15.48
C ASN A 629 -0.58 12.29 15.47
N TYR A 630 -0.35 11.49 14.42
CA TYR A 630 0.81 10.59 14.29
C TYR A 630 1.10 9.76 15.56
N ASN A 631 0.09 9.38 16.34
CA ASN A 631 0.21 8.57 17.56
C ASN A 631 1.04 9.23 18.70
N ARG A 632 1.31 10.54 18.63
CA ARG A 632 2.18 11.28 19.57
C ARG A 632 1.78 11.11 21.05
N SER A 633 0.49 11.12 21.39
CA SER A 633 0.01 10.84 22.76
C SER A 633 0.52 9.52 23.35
N LEU A 634 0.77 8.49 22.53
CA LEU A 634 1.36 7.23 23.00
C LEU A 634 2.87 7.37 23.17
N ILE A 635 3.54 7.99 22.19
CA ILE A 635 5.01 8.08 22.14
C ILE A 635 5.56 8.98 23.24
N TYR A 636 5.03 10.19 23.43
CA TYR A 636 5.46 11.07 24.52
C TYR A 636 5.22 10.44 25.89
N LYS A 637 4.07 9.76 26.08
CA LYS A 637 3.80 9.00 27.30
C LYS A 637 4.81 7.85 27.51
N LYS A 638 5.22 7.16 26.45
CA LYS A 638 6.20 6.07 26.49
C LYS A 638 7.64 6.57 26.74
N LEU A 639 7.97 7.78 26.28
CA LEU A 639 9.20 8.50 26.61
C LEU A 639 9.17 9.15 28.01
N GLY A 640 8.05 9.07 28.73
CA GLY A 640 7.90 9.57 30.10
C GLY A 640 7.71 11.09 30.19
N PHE A 641 7.12 11.73 29.18
CA PHE A 641 6.76 13.16 29.25
C PHE A 641 5.61 13.38 30.24
N GLN A 642 5.75 14.39 31.11
CA GLN A 642 4.73 14.72 32.11
C GLN A 642 3.60 15.56 31.51
N HIS A 643 3.94 16.48 30.61
CA HIS A 643 2.98 17.38 29.96
C HIS A 643 3.05 17.30 28.43
N PHE A 644 1.89 17.44 27.79
CA PHE A 644 1.79 17.60 26.34
C PHE A 644 0.73 18.68 26.01
N TYR A 645 1.20 19.91 25.86
CA TYR A 645 0.34 21.05 25.56
C TYR A 645 -0.20 20.99 24.13
N ALA A 646 -1.54 20.96 23.99
CA ALA A 646 -2.22 20.73 22.72
C ALA A 646 -3.66 21.26 22.69
N LEU A 647 -4.23 21.45 21.49
CA LEU A 647 -5.61 21.94 21.30
C LEU A 647 -6.69 20.87 21.56
N SER A 648 -6.34 19.57 21.52
CA SER A 648 -7.27 18.48 21.83
C SER A 648 -6.56 17.17 22.14
N ASN A 649 -7.29 16.22 22.75
CA ASN A 649 -6.82 14.87 23.11
C ASN A 649 -5.62 14.80 24.08
N THR A 650 -5.40 15.87 24.85
CA THR A 650 -4.45 15.90 25.97
C THR A 650 -5.16 16.02 27.33
N ALA A 651 -4.40 16.09 28.42
CA ALA A 651 -4.92 16.32 29.77
C ALA A 651 -5.60 17.69 29.89
N LYS A 652 -6.58 17.83 30.78
CA LYS A 652 -7.32 19.11 30.95
C LYS A 652 -6.41 20.26 31.43
N SER A 653 -5.34 19.95 32.16
CA SER A 653 -4.29 20.90 32.57
C SER A 653 -3.47 21.42 31.41
N ASP A 654 -3.36 20.64 30.34
CA ASP A 654 -2.44 20.85 29.22
C ASP A 654 -3.19 21.37 27.98
N LEU A 655 -4.46 21.74 28.12
CA LEU A 655 -5.31 22.17 27.01
C LEU A 655 -5.00 23.62 26.63
N LEU A 656 -4.37 23.82 25.47
CA LEU A 656 -4.12 25.14 24.91
C LEU A 656 -5.45 25.81 24.53
N THR A 657 -5.63 27.07 24.96
CA THR A 657 -6.84 27.86 24.74
C THR A 657 -6.53 29.32 24.43
N ASN A 658 -7.46 30.04 23.81
CA ASN A 658 -7.34 31.47 23.43
C ASN A 658 -6.13 31.82 22.54
N GLN A 659 -5.62 30.82 21.81
CA GLN A 659 -4.40 30.88 21.01
C GLN A 659 -4.51 31.82 19.81
N ALA A 660 -3.52 32.69 19.61
CA ALA A 660 -3.42 33.53 18.42
C ALA A 660 -3.09 32.70 17.15
N SER A 661 -3.62 33.13 16.01
CA SER A 661 -3.56 32.37 14.75
C SER A 661 -3.26 33.24 13.53
N LEU A 662 -2.48 32.73 12.58
CA LEU A 662 -2.23 33.31 11.27
C LEU A 662 -2.87 32.41 10.19
N ASP A 663 -3.80 32.96 9.42
CA ASP A 663 -4.60 32.24 8.40
C ASP A 663 -5.32 30.97 8.92
N GLY A 664 -5.62 30.91 10.23
CA GLY A 664 -6.35 29.80 10.86
C GLY A 664 -5.48 28.65 11.40
N GLN A 665 -4.16 28.71 11.25
CA GLN A 665 -3.23 27.90 12.05
C GLN A 665 -2.70 28.73 13.23
N VAL A 666 -2.41 28.11 14.37
CA VAL A 666 -1.76 28.80 15.50
C VAL A 666 -0.41 29.36 15.06
N SER A 667 -0.11 30.60 15.46
CA SER A 667 1.12 31.28 15.03
C SER A 667 2.37 30.71 15.69
N ASP A 668 3.51 30.89 15.03
CA ASP A 668 4.79 30.46 15.61
C ASP A 668 5.12 31.32 16.83
N GLN A 669 4.78 32.62 16.82
CA GLN A 669 4.85 33.50 17.99
C GLN A 669 4.05 32.95 19.18
N GLN A 670 2.78 32.56 19.00
CA GLN A 670 2.00 31.96 20.09
C GLN A 670 2.64 30.67 20.58
N THR A 671 3.18 29.85 19.68
CA THR A 671 3.88 28.61 20.05
C THR A 671 5.15 28.92 20.86
N TYR A 672 5.83 30.04 20.60
CA TYR A 672 6.99 30.50 21.35
C TYR A 672 6.60 31.11 22.71
N ASP A 673 5.49 31.87 22.77
CA ASP A 673 4.93 32.39 24.01
C ASP A 673 4.50 31.23 24.95
N ASP A 674 3.91 30.17 24.38
CA ASP A 674 3.58 28.92 25.09
C ASP A 674 4.84 28.22 25.64
N ILE A 675 5.99 28.25 24.94
CA ILE A 675 7.26 27.76 25.50
C ILE A 675 7.68 28.62 26.69
N LEU A 676 7.66 29.94 26.52
CA LEU A 676 8.12 30.90 27.53
C LEU A 676 7.31 30.82 28.83
N GLU A 677 5.99 30.60 28.77
CA GLU A 677 5.16 30.37 29.97
C GLU A 677 5.60 29.12 30.76
N GLN A 678 6.09 28.08 30.06
CA GLN A 678 6.42 26.79 30.65
C GLN A 678 7.89 26.66 31.09
N ILE A 679 8.76 27.63 30.80
CA ILE A 679 10.16 27.62 31.26
C ILE A 679 10.24 27.95 32.76
N ASN A 680 10.82 27.05 33.54
CA ASN A 680 11.16 27.26 34.94
C ASN A 680 12.69 27.33 35.10
N PRO A 681 13.30 28.51 35.33
CA PRO A 681 14.75 28.67 35.41
C PRO A 681 15.41 27.81 36.51
N LYS A 682 14.64 27.37 37.51
CA LYS A 682 15.11 26.51 38.61
C LYS A 682 15.18 25.03 38.26
N GLN A 683 14.79 24.64 37.05
CA GLN A 683 14.76 23.25 36.58
C GLN A 683 15.52 23.10 35.26
N SER A 684 16.11 21.93 35.06
CA SER A 684 16.49 21.46 33.73
C SER A 684 15.27 20.83 33.06
N GLN A 685 14.94 21.29 31.86
CA GLN A 685 13.76 20.85 31.11
C GLN A 685 14.13 20.44 29.68
N PHE A 686 13.47 19.41 29.16
CA PHE A 686 13.49 19.08 27.74
C PHE A 686 12.15 19.44 27.09
N PHE A 687 12.19 20.27 26.06
CA PHE A 687 11.03 20.63 25.25
C PHE A 687 11.08 19.97 23.88
N SER A 688 9.98 19.36 23.46
CA SER A 688 9.74 18.87 22.10
C SER A 688 8.58 19.64 21.50
N VAL A 689 8.87 20.56 20.58
CA VAL A 689 7.92 21.53 20.04
C VAL A 689 7.76 21.31 18.55
N MET A 690 6.51 21.30 18.07
CA MET A 690 6.19 21.22 16.65
C MET A 690 5.20 22.34 16.31
N THR A 691 5.66 23.32 15.53
CA THR A 691 4.83 24.47 15.14
C THR A 691 3.81 24.11 14.06
N MET A 692 2.97 25.07 13.66
CA MET A 692 1.85 24.85 12.72
C MET A 692 1.55 26.00 11.76
N GLN A 693 2.06 27.21 11.98
CA GLN A 693 1.73 28.43 11.22
C GLN A 693 1.91 28.27 9.69
N ASN A 694 2.92 27.48 9.33
CA ASN A 694 3.41 27.26 7.99
C ASN A 694 2.87 25.95 7.38
N HIS A 695 1.99 25.20 8.07
CA HIS A 695 1.32 24.06 7.47
C HIS A 695 0.36 24.54 6.37
N MET A 696 0.21 23.75 5.32
CA MET A 696 -0.75 23.96 4.24
C MET A 696 -2.22 24.11 4.75
N PRO A 697 -3.14 24.78 4.02
CA PRO A 697 -3.00 25.33 2.66
C PRO A 697 -2.41 26.74 2.60
N TYR A 698 -1.54 26.97 1.62
CA TYR A 698 -0.91 28.27 1.34
C TYR A 698 -1.80 29.24 0.55
N SER A 699 -3.13 29.11 0.64
CA SER A 699 -4.09 29.84 -0.18
C SER A 699 -4.37 31.28 0.28
N ALA A 700 -3.82 31.69 1.41
CA ALA A 700 -3.97 33.03 1.98
C ALA A 700 -2.72 33.43 2.79
N TYR A 701 -2.57 34.73 3.00
CA TYR A 701 -1.67 35.32 3.99
C TYR A 701 -2.29 36.63 4.52
N SER A 702 -2.53 36.70 5.83
CA SER A 702 -3.19 37.83 6.51
C SER A 702 -2.26 38.66 7.40
N GLY A 703 -0.94 38.50 7.28
CA GLY A 703 0.07 39.29 8.01
C GLY A 703 0.65 40.44 7.18
N ASP A 704 1.66 41.11 7.73
CA ASP A 704 2.20 42.36 7.18
C ASP A 704 3.33 42.19 6.14
N SER A 705 3.82 40.97 5.89
CA SER A 705 4.89 40.74 4.91
C SER A 705 4.43 40.99 3.46
N THR A 706 5.08 41.94 2.80
CA THR A 706 4.76 42.38 1.43
C THR A 706 5.48 41.58 0.33
N LEU A 707 6.44 40.72 0.69
CA LEU A 707 7.34 40.01 -0.23
C LEU A 707 6.60 39.36 -1.41
N THR A 708 7.20 39.38 -2.60
CA THR A 708 6.68 38.68 -3.78
C THR A 708 7.59 37.53 -4.14
N ALA A 709 7.02 36.38 -4.51
CA ALA A 709 7.77 35.22 -4.97
C ALA A 709 7.09 34.57 -6.18
N SER A 710 7.90 34.04 -7.09
CA SER A 710 7.45 33.31 -8.28
C SER A 710 8.48 32.26 -8.69
N ALA A 711 8.05 31.22 -9.40
CA ALA A 711 8.94 30.22 -9.99
C ALA A 711 8.71 30.09 -11.51
N ASN A 712 9.76 29.74 -12.24
CA ASN A 712 9.65 29.39 -13.65
C ASN A 712 8.77 28.13 -13.81
N GLY A 713 7.93 28.11 -14.85
CA GLY A 713 6.97 27.03 -15.10
C GLY A 713 5.71 27.02 -14.23
N PHE A 714 5.58 27.88 -13.21
CA PHE A 714 4.37 27.96 -12.38
C PHE A 714 3.27 28.81 -13.04
N ASP A 715 2.01 28.40 -12.86
CA ASP A 715 0.85 29.22 -13.19
C ASP A 715 0.56 30.30 -12.11
N ALA A 716 -0.46 31.13 -12.32
CA ALA A 716 -0.81 32.19 -11.39
C ALA A 716 -1.29 31.68 -10.01
N ALA A 717 -1.91 30.49 -9.96
CA ALA A 717 -2.39 29.90 -8.70
C ALA A 717 -1.22 29.37 -7.87
N ARG A 718 -0.28 28.64 -8.50
CA ARG A 718 0.89 28.04 -7.85
C ARG A 718 1.91 29.09 -7.41
N ASN A 719 2.07 30.17 -8.19
CA ASN A 719 2.82 31.35 -7.77
C ASN A 719 2.17 32.05 -6.56
N ASN A 720 0.83 32.10 -6.46
CA ASN A 720 0.17 32.65 -5.27
C ASN A 720 0.45 31.80 -4.01
N LEU A 721 0.41 30.45 -4.13
CA LEU A 721 0.79 29.55 -3.03
C LEU A 721 2.23 29.79 -2.57
N LEU A 722 3.18 29.90 -3.53
CA LEU A 722 4.59 30.19 -3.24
C LEU A 722 4.76 31.53 -2.52
N GLN A 723 4.15 32.60 -3.04
CA GLN A 723 4.22 33.92 -2.42
C GLN A 723 3.67 33.94 -0.98
N ASN A 724 2.52 33.30 -0.73
CA ASN A 724 1.92 33.25 0.60
C ASN A 724 2.80 32.44 1.57
N TYR A 725 3.39 31.32 1.13
CA TYR A 725 4.39 30.57 1.90
C TYR A 725 5.61 31.43 2.25
N THR A 726 6.19 32.14 1.27
CA THR A 726 7.34 33.03 1.47
C THR A 726 7.05 34.13 2.50
N ARG A 727 5.81 34.64 2.53
CA ARG A 727 5.34 35.63 3.52
C ARG A 727 5.11 35.02 4.92
N LYS A 728 4.57 33.80 4.98
CA LYS A 728 4.41 33.03 6.23
C LYS A 728 5.76 32.76 6.91
N ILE A 729 6.76 32.23 6.19
CA ILE A 729 8.09 31.99 6.77
C ILE A 729 8.82 33.29 7.16
N ASN A 730 8.54 34.42 6.49
CA ASN A 730 9.03 35.73 6.91
C ASN A 730 8.34 36.29 8.17
N THR A 731 7.19 35.72 8.57
CA THR A 731 6.60 35.95 9.89
C THR A 731 7.28 35.07 10.94
N THR A 732 7.56 33.81 10.62
CA THR A 732 8.38 32.90 11.46
C THR A 732 9.75 33.49 11.78
N ASP A 733 10.48 33.97 10.76
CA ASP A 733 11.81 34.58 10.90
C ASP A 733 11.89 35.68 11.99
N LYS A 734 10.90 36.57 11.99
CA LYS A 734 10.77 37.66 12.97
C LYS A 734 10.40 37.16 14.37
N ALA A 735 9.46 36.21 14.45
CA ALA A 735 9.05 35.59 15.71
C ALA A 735 10.19 34.79 16.35
N THR A 736 11.00 34.08 15.54
CA THR A 736 12.16 33.32 16.01
C THR A 736 13.22 34.25 16.60
N GLN A 737 13.51 35.38 15.95
CA GLN A 737 14.46 36.36 16.51
C GLN A 737 13.98 36.89 17.86
N GLU A 738 12.71 37.29 17.99
CA GLU A 738 12.19 37.81 19.25
C GLU A 738 12.10 36.73 20.34
N PHE A 739 11.77 35.48 20.00
CA PHE A 739 11.84 34.36 20.94
C PHE A 739 13.26 34.18 21.51
N LEU A 740 14.30 34.19 20.67
CA LEU A 740 15.68 34.13 21.17
C LEU A 740 16.04 35.35 22.02
N ASN A 741 15.62 36.56 21.62
CA ASN A 741 15.77 37.78 22.43
C ASN A 741 15.12 37.66 23.83
N GLN A 742 14.06 36.85 23.99
CA GLN A 742 13.45 36.58 25.30
C GLN A 742 14.24 35.52 26.08
N LEU A 743 14.75 34.46 25.44
CA LEU A 743 15.58 33.44 26.09
C LEU A 743 16.91 34.00 26.64
N GLU A 744 17.49 35.03 26.02
CA GLU A 744 18.67 35.76 26.52
C GLU A 744 18.43 36.45 27.88
N LYS A 745 17.17 36.70 28.25
CA LYS A 745 16.81 37.36 29.52
C LYS A 745 16.61 36.38 30.67
N ILE A 746 16.77 35.08 30.43
CA ILE A 746 16.48 34.02 31.41
C ILE A 746 17.77 33.51 32.06
N ASP A 747 17.85 33.59 33.38
CA ASP A 747 18.97 33.10 34.20
C ASP A 747 18.98 31.56 34.33
N LYS A 748 19.20 30.89 33.19
CA LYS A 748 19.39 29.44 33.02
C LYS A 748 20.10 29.22 31.68
N LYS A 749 21.03 28.27 31.61
CA LYS A 749 21.65 27.85 30.33
C LYS A 749 20.59 27.13 29.48
N ILE A 750 20.17 27.76 28.38
CA ILE A 750 19.13 27.29 27.46
C ILE A 750 19.73 27.12 26.06
N THR A 751 19.59 25.91 25.51
CA THR A 751 20.02 25.56 24.15
C THR A 751 18.80 25.23 23.28
N VAL A 752 18.67 25.92 22.14
CA VAL A 752 17.63 25.69 21.13
C VAL A 752 18.22 24.90 19.96
N VAL A 753 17.59 23.79 19.61
CA VAL A 753 17.82 23.04 18.34
C VAL A 753 16.62 23.33 17.44
N PHE A 754 16.80 24.24 16.48
CA PHE A 754 15.77 24.66 15.55
C PHE A 754 15.99 24.01 14.18
N TYR A 755 14.94 23.44 13.58
CA TYR A 755 15.03 22.86 12.24
C TYR A 755 13.69 22.92 11.49
N GLY A 756 13.78 23.11 10.17
CA GLY A 756 12.67 22.79 9.27
C GLY A 756 12.57 21.27 9.07
N ASP A 757 11.35 20.70 9.00
CA ASP A 757 11.20 19.25 8.82
C ASP A 757 11.25 18.83 7.36
N HIS A 758 10.56 19.52 6.45
CA HIS A 758 10.60 19.27 5.01
C HIS A 758 10.32 20.53 4.19
N LEU A 759 10.56 20.49 2.87
CA LEU A 759 10.03 21.52 1.96
C LEU A 759 8.49 21.45 1.89
N PRO A 760 7.80 22.58 1.63
CA PRO A 760 6.36 22.59 1.40
C PRO A 760 5.98 21.89 0.08
N SER A 761 4.77 21.34 -0.02
CA SER A 761 4.22 20.66 -1.22
C SER A 761 3.89 21.58 -2.41
N ILE A 762 4.59 22.71 -2.53
CA ILE A 762 4.37 23.74 -3.55
C ILE A 762 5.12 23.41 -4.84
N TYR A 763 6.33 22.86 -4.77
CA TYR A 763 7.20 22.64 -5.92
C TYR A 763 6.82 21.40 -6.76
N THR A 764 7.33 21.32 -7.99
CA THR A 764 7.17 20.17 -8.88
C THR A 764 8.49 19.40 -9.02
N ALA A 765 8.46 18.19 -9.59
CA ALA A 765 9.66 17.44 -9.89
C ALA A 765 10.64 18.18 -10.83
N GLU A 766 10.14 19.12 -11.65
CA GLU A 766 10.93 19.90 -12.60
C GLU A 766 11.87 20.88 -11.89
N ASN A 767 11.43 21.51 -10.79
CA ASN A 767 12.25 22.42 -9.99
C ASN A 767 13.52 21.75 -9.42
N PHE A 768 13.52 20.42 -9.30
CA PHE A 768 14.60 19.64 -8.71
C PHE A 768 15.45 18.87 -9.74
N GLN A 769 15.12 18.90 -11.04
CA GLN A 769 15.84 18.11 -12.06
C GLN A 769 17.34 18.42 -12.13
N LYS A 770 17.74 19.67 -11.89
CA LYS A 770 19.14 20.12 -11.91
C LYS A 770 19.95 19.57 -10.72
N SER A 771 19.31 19.35 -9.57
CA SER A 771 19.94 18.86 -8.34
C SER A 771 18.90 18.18 -7.43
N PRO A 772 18.64 16.86 -7.59
CA PRO A 772 17.55 16.17 -6.88
C PRO A 772 17.68 16.14 -5.35
N ILE A 773 18.86 16.44 -4.79
CA ILE A 773 19.06 16.55 -3.33
C ILE A 773 18.35 17.78 -2.75
N THR A 774 18.26 18.88 -3.50
CA THR A 774 17.62 20.15 -3.07
C THR A 774 16.14 20.01 -2.71
N GLN A 775 15.48 18.93 -3.16
CA GLN A 775 14.12 18.58 -2.73
C GLN A 775 14.00 18.27 -1.23
N TYR A 776 15.13 17.99 -0.56
CA TYR A 776 15.19 17.56 0.83
C TYR A 776 16.00 18.53 1.72
N GLU A 777 16.38 19.70 1.20
CA GLU A 777 17.25 20.67 1.90
C GLU A 777 16.43 21.68 2.72
N THR A 778 16.45 21.52 4.04
CA THR A 778 15.81 22.42 5.02
C THR A 778 16.86 23.15 5.86
N ASP A 779 16.46 24.16 6.62
CA ASP A 779 17.38 24.98 7.42
C ASP A 779 17.42 24.53 8.88
N TYR A 780 18.61 24.52 9.51
CA TYR A 780 18.74 24.26 10.95
C TYR A 780 19.77 25.16 11.63
N PHE A 781 19.60 25.38 12.94
CA PHE A 781 20.63 25.90 13.84
C PHE A 781 20.56 25.28 15.24
N ILE A 782 21.69 25.36 15.96
CA ILE A 782 21.84 25.05 17.38
C ILE A 782 22.44 26.29 18.05
N TRP A 783 21.64 26.97 18.87
CA TRP A 783 21.94 28.25 19.50
C TRP A 783 21.80 28.16 21.02
N THR A 784 22.55 28.97 21.76
CA THR A 784 22.53 28.98 23.23
C THR A 784 22.49 30.40 23.74
N ASN A 785 21.65 30.68 24.75
CA ASN A 785 21.48 32.01 25.33
C ASN A 785 22.70 32.55 26.10
N GLN A 786 23.73 31.71 26.31
CA GLN A 786 25.02 32.07 26.92
C GLN A 786 26.20 31.96 25.91
N GLY A 787 25.89 31.76 24.62
CA GLY A 787 26.86 31.40 23.59
C GLY A 787 27.14 29.89 23.54
N ASN A 788 27.49 29.40 22.34
CA ASN A 788 27.86 27.99 22.13
C ASN A 788 29.30 27.72 22.58
N ALA A 789 29.60 26.51 23.04
CA ALA A 789 30.98 26.09 23.34
C ALA A 789 31.81 25.81 22.07
N SER A 790 31.15 25.46 20.96
CA SER A 790 31.74 25.42 19.62
C SER A 790 30.70 25.74 18.54
N ASN A 791 31.14 26.39 17.46
CA ASN A 791 30.34 26.68 16.27
C ASN A 791 30.90 25.91 15.07
N SER A 792 30.02 25.32 14.26
CA SER A 792 30.38 24.59 13.03
C SER A 792 29.25 24.65 12.00
N HIS A 793 29.61 24.64 10.72
CA HIS A 793 28.68 24.84 9.61
C HIS A 793 28.73 23.65 8.66
N GLU A 794 28.00 22.60 9.03
CA GLU A 794 27.98 21.31 8.32
C GLU A 794 26.58 21.02 7.79
N ASN A 795 26.47 20.16 6.77
CA ASN A 795 25.19 19.57 6.39
C ASN A 795 24.97 18.28 7.17
N ILE A 796 23.84 18.15 7.85
CA ILE A 796 23.48 16.97 8.66
C ILE A 796 22.10 16.45 8.26
N ASN A 797 21.66 15.32 8.80
CA ASN A 797 20.26 14.88 8.70
C ASN A 797 19.59 14.82 10.08
N SER A 798 18.26 14.67 10.09
CA SER A 798 17.47 14.71 11.33
C SER A 798 17.89 13.73 12.44
N ALA A 799 18.61 12.63 12.15
CA ALA A 799 19.09 11.70 13.18
C ALA A 799 20.36 12.19 13.90
N GLU A 800 21.01 13.25 13.41
CA GLU A 800 22.32 13.72 13.86
C GLU A 800 22.23 14.95 14.79
N PHE A 801 21.03 15.48 15.05
CA PHE A 801 20.84 16.59 15.99
C PHE A 801 21.36 16.29 17.40
N THR A 802 21.16 15.06 17.90
CA THR A 802 21.61 14.67 19.24
C THR A 802 23.13 14.69 19.42
N PRO A 803 23.95 14.01 18.59
CA PRO A 803 25.41 14.17 18.67
C PRO A 803 25.87 15.62 18.38
N LYS A 804 25.20 16.34 17.46
CA LYS A 804 25.57 17.74 17.14
C LYS A 804 25.27 18.73 18.28
N LEU A 805 24.18 18.53 19.02
CA LEU A 805 23.86 19.24 20.26
C LEU A 805 24.95 19.03 21.30
N LEU A 806 25.26 17.77 21.59
CA LEU A 806 26.23 17.40 22.63
C LEU A 806 27.63 17.95 22.30
N GLU A 807 27.99 18.01 21.02
CA GLU A 807 29.19 18.67 20.53
C GLU A 807 29.17 20.19 20.70
N THR A 808 28.12 20.86 20.20
CA THR A 808 27.93 22.32 20.32
C THR A 808 28.01 22.79 21.78
N GLN A 809 27.57 21.93 22.71
CA GLN A 809 27.58 22.17 24.16
C GLN A 809 28.82 21.68 24.92
N ASN A 810 29.84 21.10 24.27
CA ASN A 810 30.94 20.38 24.94
C ASN A 810 30.46 19.32 25.98
N ALA A 811 29.27 18.78 25.78
CA ALA A 811 28.63 17.84 26.69
C ALA A 811 29.15 16.40 26.48
N LYS A 812 29.19 15.66 27.59
CA LYS A 812 29.52 14.23 27.59
C LYS A 812 28.53 13.40 26.78
N VAL A 813 29.00 12.30 26.22
CA VAL A 813 28.21 11.34 25.44
C VAL A 813 28.10 9.99 26.14
N SER A 814 26.97 9.31 25.96
CA SER A 814 26.84 7.87 26.18
C SER A 814 27.53 7.07 25.06
N PRO A 815 27.74 5.76 25.23
CA PRO A 815 28.22 4.88 24.15
C PRO A 815 27.34 4.90 22.89
N TYR A 816 26.02 4.99 23.05
CA TYR A 816 25.10 5.14 21.92
C TYR A 816 25.31 6.47 21.17
N GLU A 817 25.45 7.59 21.90
CA GLU A 817 25.70 8.90 21.30
C GLU A 817 27.11 9.02 20.69
N ALA A 818 28.10 8.26 21.20
CA ALA A 818 29.40 8.10 20.56
C ALA A 818 29.32 7.33 19.22
N LEU A 819 28.43 6.35 19.09
CA LEU A 819 28.11 5.71 17.81
C LEU A 819 27.46 6.70 16.84
N LEU A 820 26.44 7.44 17.28
CA LEU A 820 25.80 8.49 16.45
C LEU A 820 26.81 9.58 16.04
N SER A 821 27.76 9.94 16.92
CA SER A 821 28.84 10.89 16.61
C SER A 821 29.80 10.37 15.53
N GLN A 822 30.05 9.06 15.47
CA GLN A 822 30.84 8.46 14.38
C GLN A 822 30.08 8.39 13.07
N VAL A 823 28.76 8.21 13.10
CA VAL A 823 27.92 8.30 11.89
C VAL A 823 27.98 9.71 11.34
N MET A 824 27.62 10.72 12.16
CA MET A 824 27.61 12.14 11.80
C MET A 824 28.91 12.65 11.18
N TRP A 825 30.07 12.25 11.72
CA TRP A 825 31.37 12.77 11.28
C TRP A 825 32.08 11.96 10.18
N ASN A 826 31.61 10.76 9.85
CA ASN A 826 32.27 9.93 8.83
C ASN A 826 31.37 9.62 7.63
N VAL A 827 30.04 9.59 7.80
CA VAL A 827 29.08 9.20 6.75
C VAL A 827 28.46 10.47 6.13
N PRO A 828 28.39 10.60 4.79
CA PRO A 828 27.76 11.77 4.16
C PRO A 828 26.26 11.78 4.47
N ALA A 829 25.78 12.84 5.13
CA ALA A 829 24.43 12.92 5.71
C ALA A 829 23.29 12.73 4.70
N GLU A 830 23.56 12.89 3.39
CA GLU A 830 22.66 12.56 2.28
C GLU A 830 22.21 11.09 2.30
N TYR A 831 22.95 10.18 2.96
CA TYR A 831 22.58 8.76 3.08
C TYR A 831 21.18 8.56 3.69
N ASN A 832 20.73 9.49 4.53
CA ASN A 832 19.44 9.45 5.20
C ASN A 832 18.33 10.22 4.46
N THR A 833 18.45 10.40 3.14
CA THR A 833 17.41 10.96 2.27
C THR A 833 16.70 9.86 1.45
N PRO A 834 15.57 10.15 0.77
CA PRO A 834 14.93 9.19 -0.14
C PRO A 834 15.77 8.86 -1.38
N ILE A 835 16.86 9.62 -1.64
CA ILE A 835 17.85 9.32 -2.68
C ILE A 835 19.15 8.72 -2.10
N GLY A 836 19.24 8.47 -0.79
CA GLY A 836 20.47 8.06 -0.10
C GLY A 836 21.16 6.81 -0.68
N LYS A 837 20.44 5.95 -1.40
CA LYS A 837 21.03 4.79 -2.12
C LYS A 837 21.90 5.17 -3.33
N THR A 838 21.91 6.42 -3.77
CA THR A 838 22.87 6.92 -4.78
C THR A 838 24.16 7.48 -4.17
N VAL A 839 24.21 7.65 -2.84
CA VAL A 839 25.42 8.04 -2.12
C VAL A 839 26.41 6.88 -2.17
N LYS A 840 27.64 7.16 -2.60
CA LYS A 840 28.72 6.18 -2.61
C LYS A 840 29.44 6.25 -1.26
N LEU A 841 29.53 5.10 -0.60
CA LEU A 841 30.24 4.96 0.66
C LEU A 841 31.54 4.18 0.45
N ASP A 842 32.55 4.47 1.26
CA ASP A 842 33.73 3.61 1.41
C ASP A 842 33.52 2.54 2.51
N LYS A 843 34.44 1.58 2.60
CA LYS A 843 34.34 0.43 3.52
C LYS A 843 34.36 0.80 5.01
N SER A 844 34.93 1.95 5.37
CA SER A 844 34.91 2.48 6.74
C SER A 844 33.52 3.04 7.06
N GLN A 845 32.96 3.81 6.12
CA GLN A 845 31.61 4.37 6.20
C GLN A 845 30.53 3.27 6.23
N GLU A 846 30.66 2.25 5.37
CA GLU A 846 29.83 1.05 5.38
C GLU A 846 29.89 0.34 6.73
N ALA A 847 31.08 0.16 7.32
CA ALA A 847 31.25 -0.51 8.62
C ALA A 847 30.65 0.28 9.79
N ILE A 848 30.72 1.62 9.76
CA ILE A 848 30.08 2.48 10.77
C ILE A 848 28.55 2.38 10.67
N LEU A 849 28.00 2.41 9.45
CA LEU A 849 26.56 2.20 9.25
C LEU A 849 26.11 0.77 9.59
N ASP A 850 26.94 -0.25 9.37
CA ASP A 850 26.58 -1.63 9.73
C ASP A 850 26.55 -1.84 11.26
N ASP A 851 27.49 -1.24 12.00
CA ASP A 851 27.40 -1.18 13.46
C ASP A 851 26.13 -0.44 13.94
N LEU A 852 25.74 0.67 13.28
CA LEU A 852 24.47 1.34 13.56
C LEU A 852 23.26 0.46 13.27
N LYS A 853 23.22 -0.22 12.11
CA LYS A 853 22.15 -1.14 11.72
C LYS A 853 21.99 -2.28 12.70
N ILE A 854 23.09 -2.80 13.25
CA ILE A 854 23.08 -3.87 14.26
C ILE A 854 22.39 -3.40 15.55
N ILE A 855 22.63 -2.17 15.99
CA ILE A 855 22.00 -1.57 17.18
C ILE A 855 20.53 -1.18 16.91
N GLN A 856 20.24 -0.54 15.77
CA GLN A 856 18.88 -0.15 15.38
C GLN A 856 17.98 -1.38 15.19
N TYR A 857 18.50 -2.47 14.62
CA TYR A 857 17.78 -3.73 14.53
C TYR A 857 17.58 -4.38 15.90
N ASP A 858 18.58 -4.38 16.80
CA ASP A 858 18.45 -4.93 18.16
C ASP A 858 17.29 -4.31 18.94
N LEU A 859 17.16 -2.98 18.83
CA LEU A 859 16.14 -2.14 19.46
C LEU A 859 14.71 -2.29 18.90
N THR A 860 14.57 -2.75 17.66
CA THR A 860 13.30 -2.71 16.90
C THR A 860 12.81 -4.12 16.58
N SER A 861 13.14 -4.65 15.41
CA SER A 861 12.74 -5.98 14.92
C SER A 861 13.62 -7.14 15.42
N GLY A 862 14.44 -6.91 16.46
CA GLY A 862 15.52 -7.80 16.91
C GLY A 862 15.17 -8.72 18.10
N GLN A 863 16.14 -8.89 19.00
CA GLN A 863 16.06 -9.71 20.21
C GLN A 863 16.44 -8.92 21.47
N GLN A 864 16.65 -7.60 21.36
CA GLN A 864 16.94 -6.68 22.46
C GLN A 864 18.05 -7.20 23.40
N TYR A 865 19.22 -7.50 22.83
CA TYR A 865 20.39 -7.89 23.62
C TYR A 865 20.96 -6.72 24.46
N LEU A 866 20.57 -5.48 24.17
CA LEU A 866 20.80 -4.29 24.99
C LEU A 866 19.46 -3.72 25.50
N ASP A 867 19.17 -3.92 26.78
CA ASP A 867 17.98 -3.36 27.43
C ASP A 867 18.21 -1.92 27.98
N ALA A 868 17.15 -1.29 28.50
CA ALA A 868 17.19 0.05 29.10
C ALA A 868 18.11 0.18 30.34
N SER A 869 18.50 -0.93 30.98
CA SER A 869 19.43 -0.94 32.10
C SER A 869 20.89 -0.84 31.65
N SER A 870 21.18 -1.21 30.40
CA SER A 870 22.51 -1.24 29.78
C SER A 870 23.30 0.06 29.96
N SER A 871 24.61 -0.07 30.18
CA SER A 871 25.56 1.05 30.18
C SER A 871 25.72 1.69 28.81
N PHE A 872 25.28 1.03 27.74
CA PHE A 872 25.37 1.53 26.37
C PHE A 872 24.51 2.78 26.11
N TYR A 873 23.39 2.94 26.83
CA TYR A 873 22.49 4.09 26.71
C TYR A 873 22.67 5.12 27.85
N LYS A 874 23.82 5.12 28.52
CA LYS A 874 24.07 5.93 29.73
C LYS A 874 25.42 6.63 29.70
N THR A 875 25.39 7.94 29.96
CA THR A 875 26.58 8.76 30.17
C THR A 875 27.23 8.43 31.52
N LYS A 876 28.57 8.55 31.59
CA LYS A 876 29.42 8.23 32.76
C LYS A 876 30.32 9.42 33.06
#